data_AF-A0A969DWJ2-F1
#
_entry.id   AF-A0A969DWJ2-F1
#
_cell.length_a   1.000
_cell.length_b   1.000
_cell.length_c   1.000
_cell.angle_alpha   90.00
_cell.angle_beta   90.00
_cell.angle_gamma   90.00
#
_symmetry.space_group_name_H-M   'P 1'
#
loop_
_entity.id
_entity.type
_entity.pdbx_description
1 polymer ?
#
loop_
_entity_poly.entity_id
_entity_poly.type
_entity_poly.pdbx_seq_one_letter_code
_entity_poly.pdbx_strand_id
1 'polypeptide(L)'
;MASGGSFPAAGDRLNPSFSWSHYSLGMALAGQRRWEDAQTAYRQAQTLEPGMVQVDAKLAEVLEQLIRENPRAVEFYRALAEVRIKLERREEAIASYQMALQIEPGDRACLLGLADLVSSADPAQAKQLRSRLVESEAAAISLQEITQAQQLLNPALVKRLLSSTQLFDPAYYQASHQLSFEPGSDALEHYIQVGASLGYRPNPLFDAAYYLEQAREAAELGVNPLAHYYLFGRSQQHSPHPFFCHGFYLEEHEDVAATEICPLEHYLAYGAQEGRTAFAASQFTALLQQQTPSDADYLACLNHNRLDVSSRLSATQACQTLGIYCSSLGNYFIAEIADFIAAALERNGHQVVRLSESDQPPSHLNGHIVVAPHEFFYLGEGLQRAGDTDWWVGATMVNVEQPQTTWFSKAFHFLRRAKLILDINVKSASILRELGLPVQYLPLGYLENYQPFIGTEALPDLLAVRSLSPQVRRERPAIDAPLSERPIDLHFVGTLNPRREQFFAQAASWLHQYRCFLHIPPMGEPFIKGKGQALDTDAVVGLSRRSKILLNVHRDELPYFEWHRIVFHGLWQNTLVVTEPCHDVPGLEPNVHFIACPLGEMGNKIRWLLQTPEGVAEAERVRQAGYLAIRKAFQLDQLVMRLI
;
A
#
# COMPACT_ATOMS: atom_id res chain seq x y z
N MET A 1 24.71 -31.42 -84.74
CA MET A 1 25.05 -32.79 -85.17
C MET A 1 25.28 -33.62 -83.91
N ALA A 2 24.58 -34.75 -83.81
CA ALA A 2 24.65 -35.75 -82.72
C ALA A 2 26.08 -36.33 -82.57
N SER A 3 26.52 -36.92 -81.45
CA SER A 3 25.95 -38.03 -80.64
C SER A 3 26.64 -38.04 -79.26
N GLY A 4 26.11 -38.51 -78.13
CA GLY A 4 25.12 -39.55 -77.87
C GLY A 4 25.65 -40.36 -76.67
N GLY A 5 24.93 -40.38 -75.56
CA GLY A 5 25.33 -41.04 -74.31
C GLY A 5 24.12 -41.44 -73.46
N SER A 6 23.42 -42.46 -73.95
CA SER A 6 22.56 -43.46 -73.27
C SER A 6 22.00 -43.17 -71.86
N PHE A 7 20.67 -43.14 -71.77
CA PHE A 7 19.90 -43.51 -70.57
C PHE A 7 20.04 -45.01 -70.28
N PRO A 8 19.92 -45.45 -69.00
CA PRO A 8 19.39 -46.76 -68.66
C PRO A 8 17.93 -46.65 -68.20
N ALA A 9 17.08 -47.54 -68.71
CA ALA A 9 15.69 -47.70 -68.34
C ALA A 9 15.51 -48.87 -67.34
N ALA A 10 14.55 -48.69 -66.44
CA ALA A 10 13.79 -49.67 -65.68
C ALA A 10 14.52 -50.60 -64.68
N GLY A 11 14.21 -50.43 -63.38
CA GLY A 11 14.17 -51.54 -62.44
C GLY A 11 14.78 -51.34 -61.05
N ASP A 12 15.55 -50.28 -60.81
CA ASP A 12 16.35 -50.20 -59.58
C ASP A 12 15.82 -49.16 -58.60
N ARG A 13 15.71 -49.62 -57.35
CA ARG A 13 15.40 -48.83 -56.15
C ARG A 13 16.10 -47.46 -56.23
N LEU A 14 15.30 -46.38 -56.27
CA LEU A 14 15.80 -45.02 -56.11
C LEU A 14 16.77 -45.02 -54.93
N ASN A 15 18.01 -44.61 -55.17
CA ASN A 15 18.98 -44.49 -54.10
C ASN A 15 18.40 -43.50 -53.07
N PRO A 16 18.00 -43.93 -51.86
CA PRO A 16 17.21 -43.09 -50.95
C PRO A 16 17.94 -41.82 -50.51
N SER A 17 19.26 -41.81 -50.64
CA SER A 17 20.17 -40.74 -50.28
C SER A 17 20.61 -39.85 -51.45
N PHE A 18 20.06 -40.02 -52.66
CA PHE A 18 20.43 -39.21 -53.82
C PHE A 18 19.37 -38.15 -54.15
N SER A 19 19.73 -36.88 -54.01
CA SER A 19 18.86 -35.70 -54.21
C SER A 19 18.17 -35.67 -55.58
N TRP A 20 18.91 -35.94 -56.67
CA TRP A 20 18.38 -35.96 -58.04
C TRP A 20 17.34 -37.05 -58.30
N SER A 21 17.38 -38.16 -57.55
CA SER A 21 16.35 -39.21 -57.63
C SER A 21 15.00 -38.70 -57.12
N HIS A 22 15.02 -37.97 -56.01
CA HIS A 22 13.83 -37.34 -55.43
C HIS A 22 13.34 -36.14 -56.26
N TYR A 23 14.24 -35.35 -56.86
CA TYR A 23 13.88 -34.31 -57.83
C TYR A 23 13.16 -34.90 -59.07
N SER A 24 13.69 -35.99 -59.63
CA SER A 24 13.09 -36.67 -60.78
C SER A 24 11.73 -37.29 -60.43
N LEU A 25 11.60 -37.84 -59.22
CA LEU A 25 10.33 -38.35 -58.69
C LEU A 25 9.30 -37.21 -58.55
N GLY A 26 9.70 -36.07 -57.98
CA GLY A 26 8.86 -34.88 -57.87
C GLY A 26 8.36 -34.40 -59.24
N MET A 27 9.22 -34.40 -60.27
CA MET A 27 8.83 -34.04 -61.63
C MET A 27 7.79 -35.01 -62.22
N ALA A 28 7.99 -36.32 -62.02
CA ALA A 28 7.05 -37.33 -62.49
C ALA A 28 5.67 -37.22 -61.81
N LEU A 29 5.67 -36.96 -60.50
CA LEU A 29 4.45 -36.78 -59.70
C LEU A 29 3.71 -35.48 -60.07
N ALA A 30 4.43 -34.38 -60.27
CA ALA A 30 3.87 -33.12 -60.74
C ALA A 30 3.25 -33.26 -62.14
N GLY A 31 3.88 -34.02 -63.05
CA GLY A 31 3.32 -34.35 -64.36
C GLY A 31 2.01 -35.15 -64.29
N GLN A 32 1.80 -35.91 -63.21
CA GLN A 32 0.56 -36.63 -62.91
C GLN A 32 -0.45 -35.80 -62.12
N ARG A 33 -0.19 -34.51 -61.86
CA ARG A 33 -0.99 -33.61 -61.00
C ARG A 33 -1.16 -34.11 -59.56
N ARG A 34 -0.23 -34.94 -59.07
CA ARG A 34 -0.19 -35.40 -57.67
C ARG A 34 0.62 -34.40 -56.85
N TRP A 35 0.04 -33.25 -56.58
CA TRP A 35 0.77 -32.08 -56.08
C TRP A 35 1.35 -32.26 -54.67
N GLU A 36 0.60 -32.85 -53.74
CA GLU A 36 1.08 -33.10 -52.36
C GLU A 36 2.23 -34.13 -52.34
N ASP A 37 2.13 -35.17 -53.17
CA ASP A 37 3.19 -36.17 -53.31
C ASP A 37 4.45 -35.55 -53.95
N ALA A 38 4.26 -34.69 -54.95
CA ALA A 38 5.33 -33.95 -55.60
C ALA A 38 6.01 -32.98 -54.62
N GLN A 39 5.24 -32.26 -53.81
CA GLN A 39 5.75 -31.40 -52.73
C GLN A 39 6.64 -32.20 -51.77
N THR A 40 6.16 -33.36 -51.32
CA THR A 40 6.91 -34.24 -50.42
C THR A 40 8.23 -34.70 -51.03
N ALA A 41 8.22 -35.15 -52.29
CA ALA A 41 9.43 -35.58 -52.99
C ALA A 41 10.44 -34.43 -53.18
N TYR A 42 9.97 -33.23 -53.51
CA TYR A 42 10.83 -32.06 -53.62
C TYR A 42 11.40 -31.60 -52.27
N ARG A 43 10.62 -31.66 -51.18
CA ARG A 43 11.14 -31.40 -49.83
C ARG A 43 12.21 -32.40 -49.42
N GLN A 44 12.06 -33.68 -49.76
CA GLN A 44 13.09 -34.70 -49.53
C GLN A 44 14.37 -34.40 -50.33
N ALA A 45 14.25 -34.00 -51.61
CA ALA A 45 15.40 -33.56 -52.40
C ALA A 45 16.10 -32.35 -51.76
N GLN A 46 15.33 -31.36 -51.27
CA GLN A 46 15.82 -30.16 -50.59
C GLN A 46 16.52 -30.47 -49.24
N THR A 47 16.08 -31.50 -48.52
CA THR A 47 16.72 -31.98 -47.29
C THR A 47 18.06 -32.66 -47.58
N LEU A 48 18.12 -33.47 -48.65
CA LEU A 48 19.33 -34.20 -49.02
C LEU A 48 20.41 -33.30 -49.62
N GLU A 49 20.03 -32.31 -50.42
CA GLU A 49 20.96 -31.33 -51.00
C GLU A 49 20.35 -29.91 -50.98
N PRO A 50 20.64 -29.13 -49.92
CA PRO A 50 20.19 -27.74 -49.82
C PRO A 50 20.84 -26.86 -50.91
N GLY A 51 20.08 -25.88 -51.43
CA GLY A 51 20.59 -24.90 -52.40
C GLY A 51 20.42 -25.26 -53.88
N MET A 52 19.75 -26.39 -54.17
CA MET A 52 19.36 -26.74 -55.53
C MET A 52 18.25 -25.82 -56.06
N VAL A 53 18.63 -24.74 -56.75
CA VAL A 53 17.71 -23.74 -57.33
C VAL A 53 16.64 -24.38 -58.21
N GLN A 54 16.97 -25.44 -58.94
CA GLN A 54 16.02 -26.17 -59.80
C GLN A 54 14.94 -26.89 -59.00
N VAL A 55 15.27 -27.40 -57.81
CA VAL A 55 14.32 -28.03 -56.88
C VAL A 55 13.40 -26.98 -56.28
N ASP A 56 13.97 -25.88 -55.80
CA ASP A 56 13.21 -24.78 -55.18
C ASP A 56 12.24 -24.13 -56.19
N ALA A 57 12.66 -23.92 -57.44
CA ALA A 57 11.80 -23.40 -58.50
C ALA A 57 10.60 -24.32 -58.80
N LYS A 58 10.82 -25.64 -58.85
CA LYS A 58 9.75 -26.62 -59.06
C LYS A 58 8.85 -26.81 -57.85
N LEU A 59 9.40 -26.70 -56.65
CA LEU A 59 8.61 -26.71 -55.42
C LEU A 59 7.69 -25.48 -55.33
N ALA A 60 8.16 -24.29 -55.73
CA ALA A 60 7.32 -23.10 -55.81
C ALA A 60 6.14 -23.27 -56.78
N GLU A 61 6.39 -23.80 -57.99
CA GLU A 61 5.33 -24.10 -58.97
C GLU A 61 4.28 -25.06 -58.40
N VAL A 62 4.70 -26.11 -57.68
CA VAL A 62 3.79 -27.07 -57.04
C VAL A 62 2.98 -26.42 -55.92
N LEU A 63 3.61 -25.62 -55.06
CA LEU A 63 2.94 -24.89 -53.99
C LEU A 63 1.90 -23.91 -54.54
N GLU A 64 2.15 -23.26 -55.69
CA GLU A 64 1.16 -22.42 -56.36
C GLU A 64 -0.03 -23.21 -56.90
N GLN A 65 0.14 -24.47 -57.32
CA GLN A 65 -0.99 -25.33 -57.69
C GLN A 65 -1.79 -25.75 -56.46
N LEU A 66 -1.12 -26.12 -55.36
CA LEU A 66 -1.76 -26.47 -54.10
C LEU A 66 -2.60 -25.30 -53.54
N ILE A 67 -2.08 -24.06 -53.65
CA ILE A 67 -2.83 -22.86 -53.27
C ILE A 67 -4.05 -22.64 -54.17
N ARG A 68 -3.97 -22.93 -55.48
CA ARG A 68 -5.14 -22.83 -56.37
C ARG A 68 -6.23 -23.84 -56.00
N GLU A 69 -5.84 -25.04 -55.59
CA GLU A 69 -6.78 -26.08 -55.16
C GLU A 69 -7.35 -25.82 -53.77
N ASN A 70 -6.54 -25.26 -52.85
CA ASN A 70 -6.97 -24.86 -51.51
C ASN A 70 -6.48 -23.44 -51.14
N PRO A 71 -7.20 -22.38 -51.56
CA PRO A 71 -6.77 -21.00 -51.33
C PRO A 71 -6.79 -20.53 -49.87
N ARG A 72 -7.33 -21.32 -48.94
CA ARG A 72 -7.42 -21.00 -47.51
C ARG A 72 -6.38 -21.73 -46.64
N ALA A 73 -5.54 -22.58 -47.22
CA ALA A 73 -4.50 -23.30 -46.51
C ALA A 73 -3.28 -22.41 -46.25
N VAL A 74 -3.15 -21.89 -45.03
CA VAL A 74 -2.08 -20.98 -44.57
C VAL A 74 -0.70 -21.62 -44.73
N GLU A 75 -0.61 -22.93 -44.48
CA GLU A 75 0.60 -23.73 -44.56
C GLU A 75 1.26 -23.69 -45.94
N PHE A 76 0.47 -23.58 -47.03
CA PHE A 76 1.01 -23.50 -48.38
C PHE A 76 1.55 -22.11 -48.70
N TYR A 77 0.88 -21.04 -48.26
CA TYR A 77 1.40 -19.67 -48.41
C TYR A 77 2.69 -19.47 -47.61
N ARG A 78 2.75 -20.00 -46.38
CA ARG A 78 3.96 -19.99 -45.55
C ARG A 78 5.12 -20.73 -46.24
N ALA A 79 4.87 -21.96 -46.68
CA ALA A 79 5.87 -22.77 -47.39
C ALA A 79 6.35 -22.10 -48.69
N LEU A 80 5.45 -21.44 -49.42
CA LEU A 80 5.79 -20.73 -50.65
C LEU A 80 6.66 -19.51 -50.38
N ALA A 81 6.39 -18.76 -49.30
CA ALA A 81 7.22 -17.64 -48.88
C ALA A 81 8.66 -18.10 -48.58
N GLU A 82 8.83 -19.16 -47.79
CA GLU A 82 10.15 -19.73 -47.46
C GLU A 82 10.96 -20.14 -48.70
N VAL A 83 10.30 -20.77 -49.68
CA VAL A 83 10.95 -21.19 -50.93
C VAL A 83 11.31 -19.97 -51.79
N ARG A 84 10.45 -18.95 -51.86
CA ARG A 84 10.72 -17.71 -52.59
C ARG A 84 11.89 -16.91 -52.01
N ILE A 85 12.09 -16.96 -50.68
CA ILE A 85 13.28 -16.39 -50.03
C ILE A 85 14.56 -17.06 -50.56
N LYS A 86 14.58 -18.41 -50.65
CA LYS A 86 15.73 -19.17 -51.17
C LYS A 86 16.02 -18.88 -52.64
N LEU A 87 14.98 -18.57 -53.41
CA LEU A 87 15.08 -18.15 -54.81
C LEU A 87 15.43 -16.67 -54.99
N GLU A 88 15.73 -15.94 -53.91
CA GLU A 88 16.01 -14.50 -53.89
C GLU A 88 14.84 -13.63 -54.42
N ARG A 89 13.62 -14.18 -54.47
CA ARG A 89 12.38 -13.50 -54.91
C ARG A 89 11.69 -12.81 -53.73
N ARG A 90 12.34 -11.78 -53.21
CA ARG A 90 11.94 -11.12 -51.95
C ARG A 90 10.52 -10.54 -51.97
N GLU A 91 10.14 -9.83 -53.03
CA GLU A 91 8.81 -9.19 -53.12
C GLU A 91 7.68 -10.23 -53.19
N GLU A 92 7.90 -11.33 -53.91
CA GLU A 92 6.94 -12.43 -53.99
C GLU A 92 6.82 -13.18 -52.66
N ALA A 93 7.91 -13.30 -51.88
CA ALA A 93 7.88 -13.89 -50.55
C ALA A 93 7.10 -13.01 -49.55
N ILE A 94 7.27 -11.69 -49.61
CA ILE A 94 6.49 -10.73 -48.83
C ILE A 94 5.00 -10.88 -49.14
N ALA A 95 4.62 -10.93 -50.42
CA ALA A 95 3.24 -11.13 -50.84
C ALA A 95 2.65 -12.45 -50.32
N SER A 96 3.43 -13.54 -50.32
CA SER A 96 3.01 -14.83 -49.76
C SER A 96 2.73 -14.77 -48.26
N TYR A 97 3.61 -14.14 -47.46
CA TYR A 97 3.33 -13.96 -46.03
C TYR A 97 2.16 -13.03 -45.77
N GLN A 98 1.98 -11.97 -46.56
CA GLN A 98 0.81 -11.09 -46.43
C GLN A 98 -0.50 -11.83 -46.69
N MET A 99 -0.55 -12.69 -47.71
CA MET A 99 -1.71 -13.55 -47.96
C MET A 99 -1.97 -14.54 -46.83
N ALA A 100 -0.92 -15.16 -46.28
CA ALA A 100 -1.03 -16.02 -45.11
C ALA A 100 -1.64 -15.27 -43.91
N LEU A 101 -1.17 -14.05 -43.64
CA LEU A 101 -1.65 -13.21 -42.54
C LEU A 101 -3.03 -12.58 -42.80
N GLN A 102 -3.54 -12.58 -44.03
CA GLN A 102 -4.94 -12.22 -44.29
C GLN A 102 -5.90 -13.35 -43.88
N ILE A 103 -5.44 -14.60 -43.97
CA ILE A 103 -6.22 -15.79 -43.61
C ILE A 103 -6.11 -16.03 -42.09
N GLU A 104 -4.89 -16.01 -41.56
CA GLU A 104 -4.60 -16.18 -40.14
C GLU A 104 -3.70 -15.04 -39.63
N PRO A 105 -4.30 -13.94 -39.13
CA PRO A 105 -3.57 -12.72 -38.73
C PRO A 105 -2.53 -12.89 -37.61
N GLY A 106 -2.57 -14.01 -36.89
CA GLY A 106 -1.70 -14.35 -35.76
C GLY A 106 -0.67 -15.45 -36.03
N ASP A 107 -0.54 -15.98 -37.26
CA ASP A 107 0.45 -17.04 -37.52
C ASP A 107 1.88 -16.54 -37.23
N ARG A 108 2.48 -17.12 -36.19
CA ARG A 108 3.79 -16.72 -35.65
C ARG A 108 4.89 -16.77 -36.70
N ALA A 109 4.93 -17.83 -37.50
CA ALA A 109 5.99 -18.03 -38.48
C ALA A 109 5.90 -16.99 -39.62
N CYS A 110 4.68 -16.60 -40.01
CA CYS A 110 4.44 -15.56 -41.00
C CYS A 110 4.71 -14.16 -40.46
N LEU A 111 4.33 -13.84 -39.21
CA LEU A 111 4.63 -12.55 -38.58
C LEU A 111 6.14 -12.33 -38.43
N LEU A 112 6.87 -13.34 -37.97
CA LEU A 112 8.34 -13.30 -37.85
C LEU A 112 9.01 -13.22 -39.22
N GLY A 113 8.68 -14.13 -40.13
CA GLY A 113 9.28 -14.18 -41.47
C GLY A 113 9.06 -12.90 -42.27
N LEU A 114 7.87 -12.30 -42.18
CA LEU A 114 7.60 -11.01 -42.82
C LEU A 114 8.35 -9.86 -42.15
N ALA A 115 8.37 -9.80 -40.81
CA ALA A 115 9.08 -8.75 -40.07
C ALA A 115 10.58 -8.74 -40.42
N ASP A 116 11.21 -9.91 -40.53
CA ASP A 116 12.62 -10.02 -40.91
C ASP A 116 12.85 -9.59 -42.36
N LEU A 117 11.95 -9.98 -43.28
CA LEU A 117 12.00 -9.57 -44.69
C LEU A 117 11.72 -8.08 -44.94
N VAL A 118 11.04 -7.36 -44.05
CA VAL A 118 10.82 -5.91 -44.22
C VAL A 118 11.74 -5.06 -43.36
N SER A 119 12.44 -5.65 -42.38
CA SER A 119 13.29 -4.96 -41.39
C SER A 119 14.28 -3.94 -41.96
N SER A 120 14.91 -4.21 -43.11
CA SER A 120 15.90 -3.32 -43.72
C SER A 120 15.29 -2.21 -44.59
N ALA A 121 14.10 -2.44 -45.14
CA ALA A 121 13.45 -1.55 -46.10
C ALA A 121 12.39 -0.66 -45.42
N ASP A 122 11.66 -1.21 -44.46
CA ASP A 122 10.66 -0.53 -43.64
C ASP A 122 10.74 -1.01 -42.18
N PRO A 123 11.64 -0.40 -41.37
CA PRO A 123 11.78 -0.72 -39.96
C PRO A 123 10.50 -0.47 -39.13
N ALA A 124 9.65 0.47 -39.57
CA ALA A 124 8.41 0.81 -38.87
C ALA A 124 7.38 -0.31 -39.01
N GLN A 125 7.22 -0.84 -40.22
CA GLN A 125 6.37 -2.01 -40.48
C GLN A 125 6.88 -3.26 -39.76
N ALA A 126 8.19 -3.49 -39.73
CA ALA A 126 8.79 -4.59 -38.97
C ALA A 126 8.46 -4.50 -37.47
N LYS A 127 8.54 -3.31 -36.88
CA LYS A 127 8.18 -3.06 -35.48
C LYS A 127 6.69 -3.34 -35.22
N GLN A 128 5.81 -2.92 -36.13
CA GLN A 128 4.37 -3.17 -36.01
C GLN A 128 4.04 -4.68 -36.05
N LEU A 129 4.67 -5.43 -36.95
CA LEU A 129 4.49 -6.88 -37.05
C LEU A 129 4.99 -7.62 -35.81
N ARG A 130 6.10 -7.18 -35.21
CA ARG A 130 6.61 -7.72 -33.94
C ARG A 130 5.69 -7.39 -32.75
N SER A 131 5.04 -6.23 -32.73
CA SER A 131 4.00 -5.91 -31.73
C SER A 131 2.83 -6.87 -31.81
N ARG A 132 2.31 -7.10 -33.02
CA ARG A 132 1.21 -8.05 -33.26
C ARG A 132 1.55 -9.48 -32.85
N LEU A 133 2.81 -9.89 -33.01
CA LEU A 133 3.28 -11.19 -32.54
C LEU A 133 3.19 -11.29 -31.01
N VAL A 134 3.70 -10.29 -30.30
CA VAL A 134 3.63 -10.24 -28.82
C VAL A 134 2.17 -10.25 -28.35
N GLU A 135 1.28 -9.50 -29.01
CA GLU A 135 -0.15 -9.47 -28.72
C GLU A 135 -0.82 -10.84 -28.92
N SER A 136 -0.50 -11.54 -30.01
CA SER A 136 -1.04 -12.88 -30.29
C SER A 136 -0.53 -13.94 -29.30
N GLU A 137 0.73 -13.84 -28.88
CA GLU A 137 1.32 -14.75 -27.88
C GLU A 137 0.71 -14.51 -26.50
N ALA A 138 0.54 -13.25 -26.11
CA ALA A 138 -0.17 -12.89 -24.88
C ALA A 138 -1.61 -13.39 -24.87
N ALA A 139 -2.33 -13.30 -26.01
CA ALA A 139 -3.69 -13.81 -26.13
C ALA A 139 -3.78 -15.34 -26.00
N ALA A 140 -2.82 -16.08 -26.56
CA ALA A 140 -2.76 -17.54 -26.44
C ALA A 140 -2.48 -18.00 -24.99
N ILE A 141 -1.56 -17.31 -24.30
CA ILE A 141 -1.28 -17.54 -22.87
C ILE A 141 -2.55 -17.28 -22.04
N SER A 142 -3.21 -16.14 -22.28
CA SER A 142 -4.45 -15.79 -21.58
C SER A 142 -5.56 -16.82 -21.79
N LEU A 143 -5.74 -17.36 -23.00
CA LEU A 143 -6.74 -18.40 -23.26
C LEU A 143 -6.42 -19.72 -22.51
N GLN A 144 -5.14 -20.08 -22.42
CA GLN A 144 -4.71 -21.23 -21.65
C GLN A 144 -4.96 -21.04 -20.15
N GLU A 145 -4.66 -19.86 -19.61
CA GLU A 145 -4.93 -19.50 -18.21
C GLU A 145 -6.44 -19.53 -17.90
N ILE A 146 -7.28 -18.98 -18.78
CA ILE A 146 -8.75 -19.05 -18.66
C ILE A 146 -9.23 -20.51 -18.62
N THR A 147 -8.70 -21.36 -19.50
CA THR A 147 -9.05 -22.79 -19.55
C THR A 147 -8.64 -23.52 -18.27
N GLN A 148 -7.50 -23.17 -17.69
CA GLN A 148 -7.06 -23.72 -16.42
C GLN A 148 -7.91 -23.19 -15.25
N ALA A 149 -8.21 -21.89 -15.23
CA ALA A 149 -9.04 -21.26 -14.21
C ALA A 149 -10.46 -21.84 -14.17
N GLN A 150 -11.04 -22.22 -15.31
CA GLN A 150 -12.35 -22.89 -15.37
C GLN A 150 -12.45 -24.16 -14.53
N GLN A 151 -11.33 -24.84 -14.25
CA GLN A 151 -11.33 -26.00 -13.36
C GLN A 151 -11.75 -25.63 -11.93
N LEU A 152 -11.55 -24.38 -11.50
CA LEU A 152 -11.96 -23.84 -10.21
C LEU A 152 -13.48 -23.66 -10.07
N LEU A 153 -14.26 -23.92 -11.12
CA LEU A 153 -15.71 -24.07 -11.01
C LEU A 153 -16.11 -25.35 -10.26
N ASN A 154 -15.19 -26.32 -10.10
CA ASN A 154 -15.44 -27.54 -9.34
C ASN A 154 -15.20 -27.31 -7.83
N PRO A 155 -16.24 -27.32 -6.98
CA PRO A 155 -16.10 -27.06 -5.54
C PRO A 155 -15.20 -28.07 -4.82
N ALA A 156 -15.16 -29.32 -5.26
CA ALA A 156 -14.32 -30.36 -4.65
C ALA A 156 -12.82 -30.10 -4.89
N LEU A 157 -12.46 -29.58 -6.07
CA LEU A 157 -11.09 -29.16 -6.37
C LEU A 157 -10.71 -27.96 -5.50
N VAL A 158 -11.58 -26.95 -5.44
CA VAL A 158 -11.39 -25.76 -4.61
C VAL A 158 -11.21 -26.15 -3.14
N LYS A 159 -12.05 -27.05 -2.62
CA LYS A 159 -11.94 -27.54 -1.24
C LYS A 159 -10.60 -28.19 -0.99
N ARG A 160 -10.21 -29.16 -1.83
CA ARG A 160 -8.92 -29.86 -1.69
C ARG A 160 -7.74 -28.88 -1.68
N LEU A 161 -7.79 -27.87 -2.55
CA LEU A 161 -6.75 -26.86 -2.65
C LEU A 161 -6.69 -25.97 -1.41
N LEU A 162 -7.82 -25.39 -1.00
CA LEU A 162 -7.86 -24.46 0.13
C LEU A 162 -7.59 -25.17 1.46
N SER A 163 -8.01 -26.43 1.62
CA SER A 163 -7.71 -27.24 2.81
C SER A 163 -6.22 -27.49 3.04
N SER A 164 -5.36 -27.32 2.03
CA SER A 164 -3.90 -27.44 2.17
C SER A 164 -3.19 -26.11 2.43
N THR A 165 -3.93 -25.01 2.60
CA THR A 165 -3.38 -23.67 2.80
C THR A 165 -3.80 -23.07 4.13
N GLN A 166 -3.09 -22.06 4.62
CA GLN A 166 -3.51 -21.22 5.76
C GLN A 166 -4.31 -19.98 5.33
N LEU A 167 -4.83 -19.95 4.10
CA LEU A 167 -5.54 -18.80 3.54
C LEU A 167 -7.01 -18.71 3.99
N PHE A 168 -7.57 -19.78 4.56
CA PHE A 168 -8.91 -19.76 5.15
C PHE A 168 -8.79 -19.88 6.67
N ASP A 169 -9.29 -18.88 7.40
CA ASP A 169 -9.33 -18.86 8.86
C ASP A 169 -10.77 -19.12 9.33
N PRO A 170 -11.10 -20.33 9.82
CA PRO A 170 -12.45 -20.68 10.23
C PRO A 170 -12.99 -19.80 11.37
N ALA A 171 -12.13 -19.44 12.33
CA ALA A 171 -12.53 -18.64 13.50
C ALA A 171 -12.84 -17.20 13.09
N TYR A 172 -11.97 -16.60 12.27
CA TYR A 172 -12.22 -15.29 11.69
C TYR A 172 -13.48 -15.26 10.82
N TYR A 173 -13.66 -16.26 9.96
CA TYR A 173 -14.80 -16.34 9.05
C TYR A 173 -16.13 -16.44 9.81
N GLN A 174 -16.18 -17.26 10.87
CA GLN A 174 -17.35 -17.36 11.74
C GLN A 174 -17.66 -16.05 12.46
N ALA A 175 -16.65 -15.45 13.10
CA ALA A 175 -16.82 -14.23 13.88
C ALA A 175 -17.21 -13.03 13.02
N SER A 176 -16.54 -12.83 11.89
CA SER A 176 -16.73 -11.64 11.04
C SER A 176 -18.09 -11.60 10.35
N HIS A 177 -18.66 -12.77 10.05
CA HIS A 177 -19.93 -12.90 9.32
C HIS A 177 -21.08 -13.35 10.22
N GLN A 178 -20.88 -13.37 11.55
CA GLN A 178 -21.87 -13.76 12.57
C GLN A 178 -22.51 -15.13 12.28
N LEU A 179 -21.68 -16.08 11.83
CA LEU A 179 -22.11 -17.42 11.45
C LEU A 179 -21.87 -18.40 12.61
N SER A 180 -22.84 -19.26 12.87
CA SER A 180 -22.70 -20.41 13.78
C SER A 180 -22.93 -21.69 13.00
N PHE A 181 -22.01 -22.64 13.15
CA PHE A 181 -22.06 -23.92 12.46
C PHE A 181 -22.40 -25.03 13.45
N GLU A 182 -23.34 -25.90 13.08
CA GLU A 182 -23.63 -27.10 13.85
C GLU A 182 -22.41 -28.03 13.91
N PRO A 183 -22.19 -28.78 15.00
CA PRO A 183 -21.10 -29.73 15.11
C PRO A 183 -21.05 -30.68 13.90
N GLY A 184 -19.93 -30.65 13.15
CA GLY A 184 -19.73 -31.44 11.93
C GLY A 184 -19.96 -30.68 10.62
N SER A 185 -20.47 -29.44 10.66
CA SER A 185 -20.52 -28.54 9.50
C SER A 185 -19.16 -27.88 9.26
N ASP A 186 -18.75 -27.79 8.00
CA ASP A 186 -17.45 -27.29 7.59
C ASP A 186 -17.55 -25.82 7.14
N ALA A 187 -16.93 -24.90 7.90
CA ALA A 187 -16.92 -23.48 7.58
C ALA A 187 -16.29 -23.19 6.20
N LEU A 188 -15.28 -23.99 5.79
CA LEU A 188 -14.67 -23.89 4.47
C LEU A 188 -15.65 -24.30 3.37
N GLU A 189 -16.44 -25.34 3.59
CA GLU A 189 -17.48 -25.77 2.65
C GLU A 189 -18.51 -24.65 2.43
N HIS A 190 -18.98 -24.03 3.52
CA HIS A 190 -19.89 -22.88 3.42
C HIS A 190 -19.25 -21.72 2.67
N TYR A 191 -17.98 -21.41 2.93
CA TYR A 191 -17.28 -20.36 2.20
C TYR A 191 -17.24 -20.65 0.69
N ILE A 192 -16.92 -21.88 0.30
CA ILE A 192 -16.82 -22.28 -1.11
C ILE A 192 -18.18 -22.21 -1.81
N GLN A 193 -19.25 -22.68 -1.15
CA GLN A 193 -20.57 -22.77 -1.75
C GLN A 193 -21.34 -21.45 -1.74
N VAL A 194 -21.14 -20.62 -0.72
CA VAL A 194 -21.97 -19.42 -0.44
C VAL A 194 -21.12 -18.19 -0.15
N GLY A 195 -20.16 -18.30 0.77
CA GLY A 195 -19.43 -17.13 1.28
C GLY A 195 -18.70 -16.35 0.19
N ALA A 196 -17.99 -17.04 -0.70
CA ALA A 196 -17.21 -16.44 -1.76
C ALA A 196 -18.06 -15.58 -2.71
N SER A 197 -19.26 -16.03 -3.07
CA SER A 197 -20.16 -15.30 -3.97
C SER A 197 -20.85 -14.11 -3.29
N LEU A 198 -20.99 -14.15 -1.97
CA LEU A 198 -21.44 -13.01 -1.15
C LEU A 198 -20.31 -12.00 -0.85
N GLY A 199 -19.09 -12.25 -1.32
CA GLY A 199 -17.92 -11.41 -1.02
C GLY A 199 -17.43 -11.55 0.42
N TYR A 200 -17.81 -12.62 1.14
CA TYR A 200 -17.36 -12.84 2.51
C TYR A 200 -15.85 -13.06 2.55
N ARG A 201 -15.18 -12.37 3.47
CA ARG A 201 -13.72 -12.43 3.61
C ARG A 201 -13.31 -13.74 4.30
N PRO A 202 -12.44 -14.57 3.69
CA PRO A 202 -11.97 -15.83 4.27
C PRO A 202 -10.86 -15.65 5.31
N ASN A 203 -10.17 -14.51 5.27
CA ASN A 203 -9.16 -14.09 6.22
C ASN A 203 -9.12 -12.54 6.26
N PRO A 204 -8.38 -11.92 7.21
CA PRO A 204 -8.36 -10.46 7.38
C PRO A 204 -7.70 -9.65 6.25
N LEU A 205 -6.98 -10.30 5.33
CA LEU A 205 -6.16 -9.68 4.29
C LEU A 205 -6.51 -10.24 2.90
N PHE A 206 -7.76 -10.68 2.72
CA PHE A 206 -8.30 -11.07 1.43
C PHE A 206 -9.65 -10.41 1.21
N ASP A 207 -9.70 -9.46 0.29
CA ASP A 207 -10.91 -8.81 -0.19
C ASP A 207 -11.19 -9.27 -1.63
N ALA A 208 -12.28 -10.04 -1.79
CA ALA A 208 -12.64 -10.61 -3.08
C ALA A 208 -12.95 -9.53 -4.12
N ALA A 209 -13.60 -8.43 -3.74
CA ALA A 209 -13.93 -7.37 -4.68
C ALA A 209 -12.66 -6.68 -5.19
N TYR A 210 -11.77 -6.30 -4.26
CA TYR A 210 -10.48 -5.69 -4.60
C TYR A 210 -9.60 -6.60 -5.47
N TYR A 211 -9.58 -7.90 -5.18
CA TYR A 211 -8.82 -8.86 -5.98
C TYR A 211 -9.40 -9.01 -7.40
N LEU A 212 -10.73 -9.14 -7.51
CA LEU A 212 -11.41 -9.37 -8.79
C LEU A 212 -11.42 -8.13 -9.71
N GLU A 213 -11.21 -6.92 -9.18
CA GLU A 213 -10.96 -5.73 -9.98
C GLU A 213 -9.68 -5.85 -10.83
N GLN A 214 -8.68 -6.55 -10.30
CA GLN A 214 -7.42 -6.85 -11.00
C GLN A 214 -7.55 -8.12 -11.86
N ALA A 215 -8.16 -9.17 -11.31
CA ALA A 215 -8.40 -10.45 -11.99
C ALA A 215 -9.79 -10.49 -12.66
N ARG A 216 -9.99 -9.65 -13.69
CA ARG A 216 -11.30 -9.50 -14.36
C ARG A 216 -11.79 -10.82 -15.00
N GLU A 217 -10.87 -11.64 -15.49
CA GLU A 217 -11.16 -12.97 -16.02
C GLU A 217 -11.76 -13.90 -14.97
N ALA A 218 -11.26 -13.85 -13.73
CA ALA A 218 -11.80 -14.65 -12.64
C ALA A 218 -13.22 -14.18 -12.26
N ALA A 219 -13.46 -12.87 -12.34
CA ALA A 219 -14.77 -12.27 -12.08
C ALA A 219 -15.80 -12.70 -13.13
N GLU A 220 -15.42 -12.68 -14.41
CA GLU A 220 -16.28 -13.10 -15.53
C GLU A 220 -16.59 -14.61 -15.49
N LEU A 221 -15.61 -15.43 -15.13
CA LEU A 221 -15.81 -16.88 -14.99
C LEU A 221 -16.63 -17.25 -13.74
N GLY A 222 -16.74 -16.36 -12.74
CA GLY A 222 -17.43 -16.65 -11.48
C GLY A 222 -16.75 -17.74 -10.65
N VAL A 223 -15.43 -17.90 -10.78
CA VAL A 223 -14.65 -18.88 -10.01
C VAL A 223 -14.39 -18.40 -8.58
N ASN A 224 -14.03 -19.32 -7.68
CA ASN A 224 -13.69 -18.95 -6.31
C ASN A 224 -12.44 -18.03 -6.29
N PRO A 225 -12.54 -16.78 -5.79
CA PRO A 225 -11.47 -15.79 -5.89
C PRO A 225 -10.24 -16.15 -5.04
N LEU A 226 -10.43 -16.77 -3.87
CA LEU A 226 -9.30 -17.17 -3.01
C LEU A 226 -8.48 -18.29 -3.67
N ALA A 227 -9.16 -19.28 -4.25
CA ALA A 227 -8.49 -20.35 -4.99
C ALA A 227 -7.80 -19.82 -6.26
N HIS A 228 -8.43 -18.88 -6.97
CA HIS A 228 -7.83 -18.23 -8.13
C HIS A 228 -6.57 -17.44 -7.74
N TYR A 229 -6.60 -16.69 -6.65
CA TYR A 229 -5.43 -15.99 -6.12
C TYR A 229 -4.27 -16.96 -5.84
N TYR A 230 -4.55 -18.07 -5.16
CA TYR A 230 -3.52 -19.04 -4.81
C TYR A 230 -2.85 -19.69 -6.04
N LEU A 231 -3.61 -19.98 -7.10
CA LEU A 231 -3.05 -20.61 -8.30
C LEU A 231 -2.45 -19.62 -9.31
N PHE A 232 -3.11 -18.50 -9.57
CA PHE A 232 -2.80 -17.60 -10.68
C PHE A 232 -2.43 -16.19 -10.21
N GLY A 233 -3.17 -15.65 -9.24
CA GLY A 233 -2.99 -14.27 -8.79
C GLY A 233 -1.58 -13.96 -8.29
N ARG A 234 -0.85 -14.96 -7.77
CA ARG A 234 0.53 -14.81 -7.34
C ARG A 234 1.48 -14.49 -8.49
N SER A 235 1.51 -15.30 -9.54
CA SER A 235 2.40 -15.06 -10.69
C SER A 235 2.04 -13.79 -11.46
N GLN A 236 0.77 -13.37 -11.38
CA GLN A 236 0.26 -12.12 -11.94
C GLN A 236 0.51 -10.89 -11.06
N GLN A 237 1.12 -11.06 -9.87
CA GLN A 237 1.35 -10.02 -8.87
C GLN A 237 0.08 -9.28 -8.40
N HIS A 238 -1.09 -9.91 -8.54
CA HIS A 238 -2.36 -9.35 -8.09
C HIS A 238 -2.39 -9.30 -6.56
N SER A 239 -2.74 -8.14 -6.02
CA SER A 239 -2.78 -7.93 -4.58
C SER A 239 -4.15 -8.35 -4.03
N PRO A 240 -4.21 -9.21 -2.99
CA PRO A 240 -5.46 -9.72 -2.43
C PRO A 240 -6.20 -8.69 -1.56
N HIS A 241 -5.53 -7.60 -1.16
CA HIS A 241 -6.09 -6.59 -0.27
C HIS A 241 -5.31 -5.26 -0.38
N PRO A 242 -5.93 -4.09 -0.15
CA PRO A 242 -5.23 -2.80 -0.18
C PRO A 242 -4.08 -2.69 0.82
N PHE A 243 -4.16 -3.46 1.91
CA PHE A 243 -3.18 -3.54 3.01
C PHE A 243 -2.31 -4.79 2.96
N PHE A 244 -2.24 -5.44 1.80
CA PHE A 244 -1.25 -6.46 1.51
C PHE A 244 -0.89 -6.39 0.02
N CYS A 245 0.25 -5.78 -0.29
CA CYS A 245 0.70 -5.68 -1.67
C CYS A 245 1.63 -6.85 -2.01
N HIS A 246 1.20 -7.67 -2.98
CA HIS A 246 1.94 -8.87 -3.38
C HIS A 246 3.36 -8.54 -3.88
N GLY A 247 3.47 -7.65 -4.87
CA GLY A 247 4.76 -7.27 -5.47
C GLY A 247 5.70 -6.64 -4.44
N PHE A 248 5.21 -5.65 -3.69
CA PHE A 248 5.98 -5.00 -2.63
C PHE A 248 6.52 -6.00 -1.59
N TYR A 249 5.68 -6.95 -1.16
CA TYR A 249 6.10 -7.93 -0.15
C TYR A 249 7.24 -8.82 -0.67
N LEU A 250 7.20 -9.23 -1.93
CA LEU A 250 8.30 -10.01 -2.52
C LEU A 250 9.56 -9.20 -2.77
N GLU A 251 9.42 -7.93 -3.16
CA GLU A 251 10.54 -7.01 -3.36
C GLU A 251 11.28 -6.69 -2.04
N GLU A 252 10.53 -6.47 -0.96
CA GLU A 252 11.10 -6.14 0.35
C GLU A 252 11.68 -7.38 1.06
N HIS A 253 11.13 -8.56 0.80
CA HIS A 253 11.46 -9.81 1.48
C HIS A 253 12.03 -10.85 0.51
N GLU A 254 13.26 -10.63 0.06
CA GLU A 254 13.97 -11.49 -0.92
C GLU A 254 14.02 -12.97 -0.49
N ASP A 255 14.09 -13.24 0.81
CA ASP A 255 14.08 -14.60 1.36
C ASP A 255 12.76 -15.32 1.08
N VAL A 256 11.63 -14.62 1.12
CA VAL A 256 10.31 -15.18 0.77
C VAL A 256 10.19 -15.32 -0.74
N ALA A 257 10.70 -14.35 -1.51
CA ALA A 257 10.73 -14.43 -2.98
C ALA A 257 11.54 -15.63 -3.50
N ALA A 258 12.55 -16.07 -2.75
CA ALA A 258 13.32 -17.28 -3.04
C ALA A 258 12.57 -18.58 -2.72
N THR A 259 11.41 -18.52 -2.05
CA THR A 259 10.56 -19.68 -1.75
C THR A 259 9.38 -19.82 -2.71
N GLU A 260 8.78 -21.01 -2.78
CA GLU A 260 7.53 -21.24 -3.51
C GLU A 260 6.26 -20.97 -2.66
N ILE A 261 6.42 -20.45 -1.44
CA ILE A 261 5.33 -20.22 -0.49
C ILE A 261 4.49 -19.03 -0.97
N CYS A 262 3.17 -19.11 -0.80
CA CYS A 262 2.28 -17.99 -1.09
C CYS A 262 2.61 -16.77 -0.19
N PRO A 263 2.86 -15.57 -0.72
CA PRO A 263 3.27 -14.42 0.09
C PRO A 263 2.27 -14.03 1.18
N LEU A 264 0.97 -14.02 0.86
CA LEU A 264 -0.08 -13.77 1.85
C LEU A 264 -0.10 -14.85 2.93
N GLU A 265 0.11 -16.10 2.56
CA GLU A 265 0.15 -17.23 3.49
C GLU A 265 1.35 -17.12 4.42
N HIS A 266 2.53 -16.84 3.88
CA HIS A 266 3.74 -16.58 4.65
C HIS A 266 3.53 -15.42 5.63
N TYR A 267 2.92 -14.33 5.18
CA TYR A 267 2.70 -13.16 6.05
C TYR A 267 1.74 -13.46 7.20
N LEU A 268 0.62 -14.14 6.91
CA LEU A 268 -0.36 -14.55 7.92
C LEU A 268 0.24 -15.52 8.94
N ALA A 269 1.12 -16.44 8.49
CA ALA A 269 1.74 -17.46 9.32
C ALA A 269 2.93 -16.96 10.15
N TYR A 270 3.80 -16.14 9.53
CA TYR A 270 5.11 -15.77 10.08
C TYR A 270 5.39 -14.27 9.98
N GLY A 271 5.25 -13.71 8.77
CA GLY A 271 5.79 -12.39 8.46
C GLY A 271 5.27 -11.29 9.38
N ALA A 272 4.01 -11.38 9.79
CA ALA A 272 3.45 -10.38 10.67
C ALA A 272 3.98 -10.46 12.12
N GLN A 273 4.26 -11.66 12.63
CA GLN A 273 4.93 -11.83 13.93
C GLN A 273 6.39 -11.37 13.88
N GLU A 274 7.05 -11.58 12.75
CA GLU A 274 8.42 -11.10 12.48
C GLU A 274 8.50 -9.58 12.27
N GLY A 275 7.36 -8.88 12.22
CA GLY A 275 7.31 -7.44 12.00
C GLY A 275 7.62 -7.01 10.58
N ARG A 276 7.40 -7.90 9.60
CA ARG A 276 7.52 -7.58 8.19
C ARG A 276 6.42 -6.60 7.76
N THR A 277 6.77 -5.71 6.85
CA THR A 277 5.86 -4.75 6.23
C THR A 277 5.09 -5.42 5.11
N ALA A 278 3.76 -5.35 5.15
CA ALA A 278 2.87 -5.96 4.14
C ALA A 278 2.55 -5.03 2.96
N PHE A 279 2.78 -3.74 3.13
CA PHE A 279 2.44 -2.71 2.14
C PHE A 279 3.34 -1.49 2.34
N ALA A 280 3.50 -0.71 1.28
CA ALA A 280 4.30 0.50 1.30
C ALA A 280 3.50 1.69 1.88
N ALA A 281 4.19 2.58 2.58
CA ALA A 281 3.68 3.88 3.00
C ALA A 281 3.02 4.69 1.86
N SER A 282 3.59 4.60 0.66
CA SER A 282 3.08 5.28 -0.55
C SER A 282 1.73 4.74 -1.01
N GLN A 283 1.42 3.47 -0.77
CA GLN A 283 0.13 2.87 -1.12
C GLN A 283 -0.97 3.43 -0.23
N PHE A 284 -0.72 3.54 1.09
CA PHE A 284 -1.67 4.19 1.99
C PHE A 284 -1.84 5.67 1.63
N THR A 285 -0.76 6.34 1.22
CA THR A 285 -0.81 7.73 0.76
C THR A 285 -1.72 7.90 -0.46
N ALA A 286 -1.64 6.98 -1.42
CA ALA A 286 -2.53 7.00 -2.59
C ALA A 286 -4.00 6.84 -2.19
N LEU A 287 -4.30 5.93 -1.24
CA LEU A 287 -5.65 5.78 -0.68
C LEU A 287 -6.13 7.07 0.00
N LEU A 288 -5.29 7.70 0.82
CA LEU A 288 -5.59 8.99 1.46
C LEU A 288 -5.86 10.13 0.49
N GLN A 289 -5.26 10.11 -0.70
CA GLN A 289 -5.45 11.12 -1.73
C GLN A 289 -6.71 10.89 -2.56
N GLN A 290 -7.05 9.62 -2.81
CA GLN A 290 -8.24 9.24 -3.58
C GLN A 290 -9.52 9.36 -2.73
N GLN A 291 -9.42 9.14 -1.42
CA GLN A 291 -10.53 9.23 -0.49
C GLN A 291 -10.46 10.51 0.33
N THR A 292 -11.28 11.50 -0.03
CA THR A 292 -11.60 12.60 0.87
C THR A 292 -12.80 12.15 1.69
N PRO A 293 -12.71 12.03 3.04
CA PRO A 293 -13.86 11.63 3.83
C PRO A 293 -14.99 12.62 3.55
N SER A 294 -16.19 12.10 3.33
CA SER A 294 -17.35 12.97 3.10
C SER A 294 -17.68 13.75 4.37
N ASP A 295 -18.43 14.85 4.24
CA ASP A 295 -18.99 15.53 5.40
C ASP A 295 -19.78 14.56 6.30
N ALA A 296 -20.41 13.54 5.73
CA ALA A 296 -21.08 12.49 6.48
C ALA A 296 -20.11 11.60 7.28
N ASP A 297 -18.92 11.29 6.76
CA ASP A 297 -17.90 10.50 7.44
C ASP A 297 -17.24 11.28 8.58
N TYR A 298 -16.98 12.56 8.34
CA TYR A 298 -16.52 13.50 9.35
C TYR A 298 -17.58 13.70 10.44
N LEU A 299 -18.84 13.87 10.06
CA LEU A 299 -19.96 13.93 10.99
C LEU A 299 -20.16 12.60 11.71
N ALA A 300 -19.94 11.45 11.08
CA ALA A 300 -20.03 10.16 11.75
C ALA A 300 -18.92 10.00 12.79
N CYS A 301 -17.67 10.40 12.49
CA CYS A 301 -16.58 10.51 13.46
C CYS A 301 -16.94 11.47 14.62
N LEU A 302 -17.52 12.62 14.30
CA LEU A 302 -17.96 13.59 15.29
C LEU A 302 -19.17 13.14 16.11
N ASN A 303 -20.10 12.38 15.52
CA ASN A 303 -21.36 11.92 16.13
C ASN A 303 -21.13 10.67 16.99
N HIS A 304 -20.21 9.79 16.63
CA HIS A 304 -19.72 8.79 17.57
C HIS A 304 -19.03 9.46 18.78
N ASN A 305 -18.45 10.65 18.57
CA ASN A 305 -17.96 11.54 19.62
C ASN A 305 -19.00 12.57 20.13
N ARG A 306 -20.26 12.53 19.68
CA ARG A 306 -21.40 13.37 20.09
C ARG A 306 -22.64 12.49 20.16
N LEU A 307 -22.72 11.64 21.17
CA LEU A 307 -24.02 11.18 21.63
C LEU A 307 -24.73 12.38 22.23
N ASP A 308 -25.97 12.55 21.78
CA ASP A 308 -26.90 13.61 22.14
C ASP A 308 -26.90 13.82 23.67
N VAL A 309 -26.50 15.03 24.11
CA VAL A 309 -26.46 15.42 25.54
C VAL A 309 -27.87 15.33 26.17
N SER A 310 -28.92 15.14 25.35
CA SER A 310 -30.29 14.92 25.79
C SER A 310 -30.65 13.47 26.14
N SER A 311 -29.88 12.45 25.74
CA SER A 311 -30.14 11.06 26.15
C SER A 311 -29.37 10.72 27.43
N ARG A 312 -29.92 11.19 28.55
CA ARG A 312 -29.79 10.64 29.91
C ARG A 312 -28.45 9.98 30.23
N LEU A 313 -27.61 10.71 30.96
CA LEU A 313 -26.74 10.14 31.99
C LEU A 313 -27.60 9.30 32.97
N SER A 314 -27.94 8.07 32.60
CA SER A 314 -28.28 7.05 33.57
C SER A 314 -26.95 6.55 34.14
N ALA A 315 -26.54 7.25 35.19
CA ALA A 315 -25.48 6.87 36.09
C ALA A 315 -25.63 5.41 36.51
N THR A 316 -24.74 4.55 36.00
CA THR A 316 -24.00 3.48 36.69
C THR A 316 -23.12 2.77 35.66
N GLN A 317 -22.10 3.46 35.12
CA GLN A 317 -20.96 2.74 34.54
C GLN A 317 -20.18 2.22 35.75
N ALA A 318 -20.13 0.90 35.95
CA ALA A 318 -19.40 0.32 37.06
C ALA A 318 -17.93 0.76 36.98
N CYS A 319 -17.35 1.18 38.11
CA CYS A 319 -15.91 1.43 38.21
C CYS A 319 -15.17 0.17 37.72
N GLN A 320 -14.41 0.30 36.64
CA GLN A 320 -13.60 -0.77 36.07
C GLN A 320 -12.14 -0.57 36.47
N THR A 321 -11.40 -1.67 36.60
CA THR A 321 -9.95 -1.65 36.68
C THR A 321 -9.35 -1.96 35.31
N LEU A 322 -8.62 -1.02 34.73
CA LEU A 322 -8.10 -1.08 33.36
C LEU A 322 -6.58 -1.12 33.38
N GLY A 323 -5.98 -1.92 32.50
CA GLY A 323 -4.55 -1.84 32.22
C GLY A 323 -4.31 -0.92 31.03
N ILE A 324 -3.43 0.07 31.17
CA ILE A 324 -2.93 0.86 30.06
C ILE A 324 -1.45 0.53 29.84
N TYR A 325 -1.11 0.21 28.60
CA TYR A 325 0.16 -0.38 28.21
C TYR A 325 0.90 0.54 27.24
N CYS A 326 2.18 0.76 27.48
CA CYS A 326 3.08 1.46 26.55
C CYS A 326 4.48 0.83 26.64
N SER A 327 5.27 0.91 25.56
CA SER A 327 6.63 0.35 25.60
C SER A 327 7.53 1.11 26.58
N SER A 328 8.30 0.37 27.37
CA SER A 328 9.37 0.91 28.23
C SER A 328 10.61 1.36 27.45
N LEU A 329 10.76 0.87 26.21
CA LEU A 329 11.86 1.17 25.28
C LEU A 329 11.46 2.18 24.19
N GLY A 330 10.19 2.58 24.18
CA GLY A 330 9.59 3.51 23.23
C GLY A 330 9.98 4.96 23.45
N ASN A 331 9.42 5.85 22.62
CA ASN A 331 9.62 7.28 22.81
C ASN A 331 8.86 7.79 24.03
N TYR A 332 9.46 8.70 24.82
CA TYR A 332 8.83 9.19 26.06
C TYR A 332 7.43 9.81 25.83
N PHE A 333 7.19 10.44 24.68
CA PHE A 333 5.91 11.06 24.37
C PHE A 333 4.76 10.05 24.21
N ILE A 334 5.07 8.78 23.88
CA ILE A 334 4.08 7.70 23.84
C ILE A 334 3.60 7.38 25.26
N ALA A 335 4.53 7.29 26.21
CA ALA A 335 4.19 7.11 27.62
C ALA A 335 3.36 8.30 28.15
N GLU A 336 3.64 9.52 27.70
CA GLU A 336 2.84 10.69 28.05
C GLU A 336 1.42 10.65 27.48
N ILE A 337 1.24 10.17 26.25
CA ILE A 337 -0.10 9.94 25.70
C ILE A 337 -0.83 8.88 26.52
N ALA A 338 -0.16 7.79 26.90
CA ALA A 338 -0.74 6.77 27.78
C ALA A 338 -1.16 7.34 29.14
N ASP A 339 -0.28 8.09 29.80
CA ASP A 339 -0.57 8.76 31.08
C ASP A 339 -1.71 9.76 30.96
N PHE A 340 -1.80 10.44 29.83
CA PHE A 340 -2.84 11.42 29.55
C PHE A 340 -4.22 10.77 29.39
N ILE A 341 -4.30 9.65 28.66
CA ILE A 341 -5.51 8.83 28.55
C ILE A 341 -5.86 8.23 29.91
N ALA A 342 -4.88 7.73 30.66
CA ALA A 342 -5.09 7.20 32.00
C ALA A 342 -5.71 8.24 32.95
N ALA A 343 -5.17 9.47 32.95
CA ALA A 343 -5.68 10.56 33.76
C ALA A 343 -7.13 10.94 33.40
N ALA A 344 -7.49 10.86 32.12
CA ALA A 344 -8.87 11.09 31.67
C ALA A 344 -9.81 9.98 32.17
N LEU A 345 -9.39 8.72 32.12
CA LEU A 345 -10.15 7.58 32.64
C LEU A 345 -10.31 7.62 34.17
N GLU A 346 -9.26 7.99 34.90
CA GLU A 346 -9.29 8.14 36.36
C GLU A 346 -10.30 9.20 36.81
N ARG A 347 -10.47 10.29 36.05
CA ARG A 347 -11.50 11.31 36.34
C ARG A 347 -12.92 10.81 36.18
N ASN A 348 -13.11 9.80 35.33
CA ASN A 348 -14.38 9.13 35.14
C ASN A 348 -14.61 8.01 36.16
N GLY A 349 -13.75 7.91 37.17
CA GLY A 349 -13.90 6.97 38.28
C GLY A 349 -13.33 5.58 38.00
N HIS A 350 -12.66 5.34 36.87
CA HIS A 350 -11.97 4.07 36.63
C HIS A 350 -10.65 4.00 37.42
N GLN A 351 -10.23 2.79 37.77
CA GLN A 351 -8.89 2.55 38.28
C GLN A 351 -7.99 2.15 37.12
N VAL A 352 -6.85 2.83 36.93
CA VAL A 352 -5.95 2.55 35.81
C VAL A 352 -4.59 2.09 36.32
N VAL A 353 -4.17 0.92 35.87
CA VAL A 353 -2.85 0.35 36.12
C VAL A 353 -1.98 0.61 34.89
N ARG A 354 -0.89 1.36 35.07
CA ARG A 354 0.09 1.63 34.00
C ARG A 354 1.07 0.47 33.93
N LEU A 355 1.26 -0.08 32.74
CA LEU A 355 2.00 -1.31 32.50
C LEU A 355 2.92 -1.16 31.29
N SER A 356 4.04 -1.87 31.33
CA SER A 356 4.94 -2.06 30.20
C SER A 356 4.81 -3.47 29.62
N GLU A 357 5.52 -3.72 28.54
CA GLU A 357 5.64 -5.03 27.90
C GLU A 357 6.20 -6.10 28.83
N SER A 358 7.02 -5.72 29.81
CA SER A 358 7.65 -6.62 30.79
C SER A 358 6.83 -6.82 32.07
N ASP A 359 5.74 -6.07 32.27
CA ASP A 359 4.92 -6.19 33.46
C ASP A 359 3.90 -7.32 33.36
N GLN A 360 3.69 -8.04 34.46
CA GLN A 360 2.58 -8.98 34.58
C GLN A 360 1.30 -8.24 34.99
N PRO A 361 0.24 -8.28 34.16
CA PRO A 361 -0.99 -7.57 34.48
C PRO A 361 -1.71 -8.24 35.67
N PRO A 362 -2.36 -7.46 36.55
CA PRO A 362 -3.21 -8.02 37.58
C PRO A 362 -4.36 -8.87 36.98
N SER A 363 -4.75 -9.95 37.65
CA SER A 363 -5.81 -10.85 37.18
C SER A 363 -7.22 -10.25 37.20
N HIS A 364 -7.41 -9.10 37.86
CA HIS A 364 -8.69 -8.43 38.02
C HIS A 364 -8.94 -7.30 37.01
N LEU A 365 -8.07 -7.15 36.01
CA LEU A 365 -8.29 -6.16 34.95
C LEU A 365 -9.54 -6.52 34.13
N ASN A 366 -10.38 -5.52 33.84
CA ASN A 366 -11.58 -5.64 33.02
C ASN A 366 -11.32 -5.33 31.54
N GLY A 367 -10.19 -4.72 31.21
CA GLY A 367 -9.83 -4.33 29.86
C GLY A 367 -8.37 -3.92 29.73
N HIS A 368 -7.89 -3.93 28.49
CA HIS A 368 -6.50 -3.65 28.16
C HIS A 368 -6.44 -2.57 27.08
N ILE A 369 -5.68 -1.51 27.30
CA ILE A 369 -5.51 -0.39 26.36
C ILE A 369 -4.03 -0.30 26.00
N VAL A 370 -3.65 -0.62 24.77
CA VAL A 370 -2.25 -0.49 24.31
C VAL A 370 -2.09 0.78 23.51
N VAL A 371 -1.18 1.65 23.91
CA VAL A 371 -0.81 2.87 23.18
C VAL A 371 0.42 2.60 22.33
N ALA A 372 0.35 3.00 21.05
CA ALA A 372 1.38 2.73 20.05
C ALA A 372 1.72 1.23 19.96
N PRO A 373 0.80 0.39 19.45
CA PRO A 373 1.00 -1.07 19.40
C PRO A 373 2.28 -1.47 18.65
N HIS A 374 2.68 -0.72 17.63
CA HIS A 374 3.93 -0.99 16.92
C HIS A 374 5.19 -0.81 17.79
N GLU A 375 5.17 0.07 18.80
CA GLU A 375 6.23 0.16 19.79
C GLU A 375 6.06 -0.95 20.82
N PHE A 376 4.88 -1.10 21.42
CA PHE A 376 4.65 -2.08 22.50
C PHE A 376 4.97 -3.53 22.10
N PHE A 377 4.55 -3.97 20.90
CA PHE A 377 4.70 -5.36 20.50
C PHE A 377 6.07 -5.67 19.88
N TYR A 378 6.71 -4.71 19.18
CA TYR A 378 7.99 -4.96 18.51
C TYR A 378 9.21 -4.44 19.29
N LEU A 379 9.02 -3.57 20.30
CA LEU A 379 10.08 -3.19 21.21
C LEU A 379 9.96 -4.02 22.49
N GLY A 380 11.01 -4.79 22.80
CA GLY A 380 11.04 -5.63 24.01
C GLY A 380 10.24 -6.92 23.87
N GLU A 381 9.47 -7.26 24.91
CA GLU A 381 8.84 -8.58 25.07
C GLU A 381 7.34 -8.62 24.72
N GLY A 382 6.78 -7.52 24.21
CA GLY A 382 5.33 -7.39 24.03
C GLY A 382 4.74 -8.42 23.06
N LEU A 383 5.51 -8.89 22.09
CA LEU A 383 5.07 -9.92 21.14
C LEU A 383 4.62 -11.22 21.83
N GLN A 384 5.21 -11.58 22.98
CA GLN A 384 4.79 -12.76 23.74
C GLN A 384 3.33 -12.65 24.18
N ARG A 385 2.87 -11.44 24.52
CA ARG A 385 1.48 -11.17 24.88
C ARG A 385 0.53 -11.26 23.70
N ALA A 386 0.98 -10.94 22.49
CA ALA A 386 0.13 -11.06 21.30
C ALA A 386 -0.34 -12.50 21.03
N GLY A 387 0.37 -13.51 21.56
CA GLY A 387 0.00 -14.92 21.49
C GLY A 387 -1.17 -15.33 22.41
N ASP A 388 -1.50 -14.55 23.44
CA ASP A 388 -2.62 -14.83 24.33
C ASP A 388 -3.95 -14.45 23.65
N THR A 389 -4.74 -15.46 23.27
CA THR A 389 -5.98 -15.25 22.50
C THR A 389 -7.09 -14.68 23.38
N ASP A 390 -7.14 -15.04 24.67
CA ASP A 390 -8.17 -14.55 25.60
C ASP A 390 -7.96 -13.07 25.92
N TRP A 391 -6.70 -12.63 25.97
CA TRP A 391 -6.35 -11.23 26.20
C TRP A 391 -6.94 -10.28 25.14
N TRP A 392 -7.02 -10.72 23.88
CA TRP A 392 -7.57 -9.91 22.78
C TRP A 392 -9.06 -9.61 22.93
N VAL A 393 -9.82 -10.41 23.68
CA VAL A 393 -11.26 -10.18 23.95
C VAL A 393 -11.50 -8.83 24.63
N GLY A 394 -10.54 -8.36 25.44
CA GLY A 394 -10.61 -7.09 26.14
C GLY A 394 -9.66 -6.01 25.61
N ALA A 395 -8.97 -6.25 24.49
CA ALA A 395 -7.87 -5.41 24.03
C ALA A 395 -8.32 -4.27 23.09
N THR A 396 -8.05 -3.05 23.52
CA THR A 396 -8.21 -1.80 22.77
C THR A 396 -6.85 -1.30 22.32
N MET A 397 -6.72 -0.88 21.06
CA MET A 397 -5.46 -0.36 20.51
C MET A 397 -5.60 1.14 20.24
N VAL A 398 -4.74 1.95 20.84
CA VAL A 398 -4.63 3.37 20.54
C VAL A 398 -3.56 3.56 19.47
N ASN A 399 -4.02 3.77 18.23
CA ASN A 399 -3.14 4.08 17.12
C ASN A 399 -2.79 5.57 17.14
N VAL A 400 -1.49 5.84 17.26
CA VAL A 400 -0.92 7.20 17.23
C VAL A 400 0.04 7.39 16.06
N GLU A 401 0.21 6.36 15.24
CA GLU A 401 1.16 6.36 14.14
C GLU A 401 0.57 6.99 12.89
N GLN A 402 1.42 7.68 12.14
CA GLN A 402 1.01 8.28 10.89
C GLN A 402 0.86 7.17 9.83
N PRO A 403 -0.26 7.13 9.09
CA PRO A 403 -0.51 6.01 8.19
C PRO A 403 0.51 5.79 7.06
N GLN A 404 1.25 6.84 6.71
CA GLN A 404 2.33 6.84 5.73
C GLN A 404 3.67 6.31 6.26
N THR A 405 3.72 5.61 7.40
CA THR A 405 4.98 5.09 7.93
C THR A 405 5.01 3.56 7.90
N THR A 406 6.21 3.00 7.83
CA THR A 406 6.41 1.55 7.98
C THR A 406 5.93 1.05 9.35
N TRP A 407 5.98 1.90 10.37
CA TRP A 407 5.44 1.63 11.70
C TRP A 407 3.92 1.47 11.69
N PHE A 408 3.19 2.18 10.82
CA PHE A 408 1.75 1.92 10.66
C PHE A 408 1.48 0.56 10.05
N SER A 409 2.26 0.15 9.03
CA SER A 409 2.15 -1.21 8.45
C SER A 409 2.36 -2.30 9.53
N LYS A 410 3.34 -2.09 10.41
CA LYS A 410 3.58 -2.91 11.60
C LYS A 410 2.41 -2.87 12.58
N ALA A 411 1.88 -1.69 12.90
CA ALA A 411 0.73 -1.54 13.79
C ALA A 411 -0.50 -2.28 13.26
N PHE A 412 -0.77 -2.20 11.96
CA PHE A 412 -1.97 -2.72 11.32
C PHE A 412 -2.23 -4.20 11.63
N HIS A 413 -1.16 -5.01 11.73
CA HIS A 413 -1.28 -6.42 12.13
C HIS A 413 -1.96 -6.61 13.50
N PHE A 414 -1.72 -5.70 14.44
CA PHE A 414 -2.30 -5.74 15.78
C PHE A 414 -3.64 -5.02 15.83
N LEU A 415 -3.80 -3.92 15.09
CA LEU A 415 -5.05 -3.17 15.00
C LEU A 415 -6.20 -4.09 14.58
N ARG A 416 -6.01 -4.92 13.54
CA ARG A 416 -7.04 -5.86 13.05
C ARG A 416 -7.49 -6.92 14.07
N ARG A 417 -6.73 -7.15 15.14
CA ARG A 417 -7.04 -8.11 16.21
C ARG A 417 -7.74 -7.45 17.40
N ALA A 418 -7.76 -6.11 17.45
CA ALA A 418 -8.31 -5.37 18.56
C ALA A 418 -9.82 -5.49 18.62
N LYS A 419 -10.37 -5.54 19.84
CA LYS A 419 -11.80 -5.34 20.10
C LYS A 419 -12.25 -3.97 19.61
N LEU A 420 -11.43 -2.95 19.84
CA LEU A 420 -11.66 -1.57 19.48
C LEU A 420 -10.34 -0.90 19.11
N ILE A 421 -10.34 -0.11 18.04
CA ILE A 421 -9.23 0.74 17.64
C ILE A 421 -9.61 2.19 17.97
N LEU A 422 -8.75 2.88 18.69
CA LEU A 422 -8.82 4.32 18.92
C LEU A 422 -7.75 4.99 18.08
N ASP A 423 -8.13 5.64 16.98
CA ASP A 423 -7.19 6.26 16.06
C ASP A 423 -7.23 7.78 16.22
N ILE A 424 -6.06 8.41 16.39
CA ILE A 424 -5.96 9.88 16.54
C ILE A 424 -6.05 10.61 15.19
N ASN A 425 -5.98 9.88 14.07
CA ASN A 425 -6.10 10.42 12.72
C ASN A 425 -7.48 10.10 12.15
N VAL A 426 -8.28 11.14 11.92
CA VAL A 426 -9.66 11.02 11.42
C VAL A 426 -9.76 10.34 10.04
N LYS A 427 -8.80 10.58 9.14
CA LYS A 427 -8.79 9.94 7.82
C LYS A 427 -8.44 8.46 7.94
N SER A 428 -7.43 8.13 8.74
CA SER A 428 -7.08 6.75 9.07
C SER A 428 -8.28 6.02 9.67
N ALA A 429 -8.93 6.63 10.65
CA ALA A 429 -10.13 6.07 11.28
C ALA A 429 -11.25 5.80 10.27
N SER A 430 -11.47 6.70 9.31
CA SER A 430 -12.47 6.51 8.25
C SER A 430 -12.13 5.31 7.37
N ILE A 431 -10.89 5.25 6.86
CA ILE A 431 -10.41 4.17 6.00
C ILE A 431 -10.53 2.82 6.72
N LEU A 432 -10.08 2.74 7.97
CA LEU A 432 -10.15 1.49 8.75
C LEU A 432 -11.60 1.04 9.00
N ARG A 433 -12.56 1.97 9.15
CA ARG A 433 -13.99 1.62 9.25
C ARG A 433 -14.57 1.12 7.93
N GLU A 434 -14.18 1.69 6.80
CA GLU A 434 -14.59 1.19 5.48
C GLU A 434 -14.09 -0.25 5.25
N LEU A 435 -12.96 -0.61 5.87
CA LEU A 435 -12.48 -2.00 5.91
C LEU A 435 -13.25 -2.90 6.90
N GLY A 436 -14.27 -2.39 7.58
CA GLY A 436 -15.07 -3.15 8.55
C GLY A 436 -14.39 -3.34 9.92
N LEU A 437 -13.32 -2.61 10.22
CA LEU A 437 -12.67 -2.69 11.53
C LEU A 437 -13.42 -1.83 12.57
N PRO A 438 -13.46 -2.26 13.85
CA PRO A 438 -14.15 -1.53 14.91
C PRO A 438 -13.29 -0.33 15.35
N VAL A 439 -13.39 0.79 14.62
CA VAL A 439 -12.55 1.97 14.86
C VAL A 439 -13.38 3.16 15.31
N GLN A 440 -12.86 3.88 16.31
CA GLN A 440 -13.36 5.18 16.75
C GLN A 440 -12.23 6.21 16.70
N TYR A 441 -12.59 7.42 16.29
CA TYR A 441 -11.66 8.54 16.23
C TYR A 441 -11.48 9.14 17.64
N LEU A 442 -10.27 9.11 18.17
CA LEU A 442 -9.93 9.69 19.47
C LEU A 442 -9.00 10.90 19.27
N PRO A 443 -9.53 12.13 19.18
CA PRO A 443 -8.67 13.30 19.25
C PRO A 443 -8.10 13.42 20.67
N LEU A 444 -6.78 13.59 20.78
CA LEU A 444 -6.13 13.66 22.09
C LEU A 444 -6.61 14.86 22.92
N GLY A 445 -6.90 16.00 22.28
CA GLY A 445 -7.67 17.07 22.92
C GLY A 445 -7.02 17.73 24.14
N TYR A 446 -7.81 17.94 25.21
CA TYR A 446 -7.52 18.74 26.39
C TYR A 446 -8.05 18.09 27.68
N LEU A 447 -7.33 18.25 28.79
CA LEU A 447 -7.78 17.83 30.12
C LEU A 447 -7.50 18.93 31.15
N GLU A 448 -8.55 19.46 31.77
CA GLU A 448 -8.46 20.63 32.66
C GLU A 448 -7.57 20.34 33.88
N ASN A 449 -6.62 21.20 34.24
CA ASN A 449 -5.73 20.98 35.40
C ASN A 449 -4.85 19.71 35.34
N TYR A 450 -4.58 19.16 34.15
CA TYR A 450 -3.61 18.07 34.02
C TYR A 450 -2.19 18.57 34.23
N GLN A 451 -1.58 18.19 35.36
CA GLN A 451 -0.34 18.77 35.90
C GLN A 451 0.80 18.92 34.88
N PRO A 452 1.14 17.90 34.05
CA PRO A 452 2.24 18.03 33.08
C PRO A 452 2.08 19.19 32.08
N PHE A 453 0.85 19.61 31.80
CA PHE A 453 0.54 20.67 30.81
C PHE A 453 0.11 21.99 31.43
N ILE A 454 0.12 22.12 32.77
CA ILE A 454 0.04 23.42 33.45
C ILE A 454 1.36 24.18 33.26
N GLY A 455 2.47 23.44 33.14
CA GLY A 455 3.84 23.94 32.98
C GLY A 455 4.49 24.29 34.31
N THR A 456 5.82 24.35 34.30
CA THR A 456 6.63 24.73 35.47
C THR A 456 6.90 26.24 35.50
N GLU A 457 7.07 26.79 36.70
CA GLU A 457 7.40 28.21 36.87
C GLU A 457 8.78 28.53 36.28
N ALA A 458 9.80 27.73 36.62
CA ALA A 458 11.12 27.79 35.99
C ALA A 458 11.30 26.63 34.99
N LEU A 459 11.99 26.89 33.87
CA LEU A 459 12.42 25.86 32.93
C LEU A 459 13.40 24.89 33.62
N PRO A 460 13.33 23.58 33.32
CA PRO A 460 14.28 22.60 33.87
C PRO A 460 15.71 22.94 33.42
N ASP A 461 16.71 22.58 34.23
CA ASP A 461 18.12 22.84 33.90
C ASP A 461 18.66 21.82 32.88
N LEU A 462 18.19 21.96 31.64
CA LEU A 462 18.63 21.17 30.50
C LEU A 462 19.66 21.95 29.68
N LEU A 463 20.66 21.26 29.14
CA LEU A 463 21.67 21.87 28.28
C LEU A 463 21.05 22.65 27.11
N ALA A 464 19.99 22.09 26.52
CA ALA A 464 19.28 22.68 25.39
C ALA A 464 18.66 24.06 25.67
N VAL A 465 18.28 24.36 26.91
CA VAL A 465 17.65 25.65 27.28
C VAL A 465 18.65 26.67 27.83
N ARG A 466 19.91 26.30 28.06
CA ARG A 466 20.92 27.20 28.65
C ARG A 466 21.34 28.37 27.75
N SER A 467 21.00 28.32 26.46
CA SER A 467 21.13 29.47 25.54
C SER A 467 20.18 30.62 25.90
N LEU A 468 19.12 30.36 26.67
CA LEU A 468 18.18 31.37 27.13
C LEU A 468 18.71 32.15 28.34
N SER A 469 18.38 33.43 28.40
CA SER A 469 18.78 34.30 29.52
C SER A 469 18.20 33.79 30.86
N PRO A 470 18.89 34.03 31.99
CA PRO A 470 18.41 33.61 33.31
C PRO A 470 16.99 34.10 33.63
N GLN A 471 16.65 35.31 33.17
CA GLN A 471 15.31 35.86 33.35
C GLN A 471 14.25 35.01 32.61
N VAL A 472 14.45 34.75 31.32
CA VAL A 472 13.52 33.94 30.52
C VAL A 472 13.36 32.54 31.11
N ARG A 473 14.43 31.95 31.67
CA ARG A 473 14.36 30.62 32.29
C ARG A 473 13.59 30.59 33.61
N ARG A 474 13.56 31.69 34.38
CA ARG A 474 12.94 31.73 35.72
C ARG A 474 11.51 32.26 35.72
N GLU A 475 11.19 33.17 34.80
CA GLU A 475 9.90 33.86 34.79
C GLU A 475 8.97 33.20 33.76
N ARG A 476 7.77 32.80 34.19
CA ARG A 476 6.73 32.23 33.33
C ARG A 476 5.58 33.23 33.19
N PRO A 477 5.25 33.67 31.96
CA PRO A 477 4.05 34.47 31.71
C PRO A 477 2.76 33.73 32.10
N ALA A 478 1.74 34.50 32.49
CA ALA A 478 0.37 33.97 32.60
C ALA A 478 -0.07 33.36 31.26
N ILE A 479 -0.97 32.38 31.29
CA ILE A 479 -1.34 31.64 30.06
C ILE A 479 -2.05 32.56 29.05
N ASP A 480 -2.77 33.55 29.56
CA ASP A 480 -3.50 34.58 28.84
C ASP A 480 -2.66 35.85 28.59
N ALA A 481 -1.42 35.92 29.08
CA ALA A 481 -0.54 37.06 28.88
C ALA A 481 -0.43 37.43 27.39
N PRO A 482 -0.51 38.73 27.04
CA PRO A 482 -0.45 39.19 25.66
C PRO A 482 0.90 38.84 25.04
N LEU A 483 0.93 38.75 23.70
CA LEU A 483 2.13 38.44 22.93
C LEU A 483 3.29 39.39 23.26
N SER A 484 3.02 40.66 23.57
CA SER A 484 4.03 41.66 23.96
C SER A 484 4.83 41.28 25.20
N GLU A 485 4.26 40.50 26.12
CA GLU A 485 4.90 40.05 27.35
C GLU A 485 5.68 38.73 27.17
N ARG A 486 5.57 38.08 26.00
CA ARG A 486 6.25 36.82 25.73
C ARG A 486 7.68 37.06 25.21
N PRO A 487 8.72 36.54 25.89
CA PRO A 487 10.11 36.89 25.58
C PRO A 487 10.72 36.15 24.38
N ILE A 488 10.11 35.07 23.90
CA ILE A 488 10.56 34.35 22.71
C ILE A 488 9.61 34.70 21.57
N ASP A 489 10.15 35.16 20.44
CA ASP A 489 9.32 35.51 19.29
C ASP A 489 8.89 34.26 18.54
N LEU A 490 9.85 33.37 18.24
CA LEU A 490 9.63 32.13 17.49
C LEU A 490 10.26 30.94 18.19
N HIS A 491 9.52 29.83 18.28
CA HIS A 491 9.99 28.57 18.86
C HIS A 491 9.72 27.40 17.91
N PHE A 492 10.70 26.50 17.77
CA PHE A 492 10.55 25.21 17.11
C PHE A 492 11.29 24.10 17.87
N VAL A 493 10.66 22.94 18.04
CA VAL A 493 11.24 21.73 18.65
C VAL A 493 10.97 20.50 17.78
N GLY A 494 11.96 19.92 17.12
CA GLY A 494 11.74 18.72 16.29
C GLY A 494 13.05 18.20 15.70
N THR A 495 13.05 16.99 15.17
CA THR A 495 14.28 16.39 14.61
C THR A 495 14.70 17.01 13.29
N LEU A 496 16.01 17.01 13.04
CA LEU A 496 16.60 17.38 11.76
C LEU A 496 16.32 16.29 10.71
N ASN A 497 15.96 16.71 9.52
CA ASN A 497 15.91 15.88 8.31
C ASN A 497 16.20 16.79 7.09
N PRO A 498 16.41 16.23 5.89
CA PRO A 498 16.75 17.04 4.71
C PRO A 498 15.74 18.15 4.40
N ARG A 499 14.43 17.90 4.57
CA ARG A 499 13.36 18.89 4.33
C ARG A 499 13.44 20.07 5.29
N ARG A 500 13.54 19.79 6.59
CA ARG A 500 13.66 20.81 7.64
C ARG A 500 14.98 21.56 7.53
N GLU A 501 16.08 20.87 7.22
CA GLU A 501 17.37 21.50 6.97
C GLU A 501 17.28 22.52 5.84
N GLN A 502 16.71 22.13 4.70
CA GLN A 502 16.50 23.03 3.55
C GLN A 502 15.64 24.24 3.94
N PHE A 503 14.53 24.01 4.65
CA PHE A 503 13.66 25.10 5.11
C PHE A 503 14.41 26.07 6.04
N PHE A 504 15.05 25.57 7.10
CA PHE A 504 15.71 26.42 8.09
C PHE A 504 16.93 27.15 7.51
N ALA A 505 17.64 26.53 6.56
CA ALA A 505 18.74 27.19 5.84
C ALA A 505 18.24 28.39 5.03
N GLN A 506 17.11 28.25 4.32
CA GLN A 506 16.50 29.36 3.59
C GLN A 506 15.90 30.41 4.54
N ALA A 507 15.24 29.94 5.60
CA ALA A 507 14.59 30.77 6.59
C ALA A 507 15.56 31.61 7.43
N ALA A 508 16.84 31.22 7.51
CA ALA A 508 17.88 31.98 8.18
C ALA A 508 17.95 33.46 7.73
N SER A 509 17.63 33.71 6.45
CA SER A 509 17.55 35.06 5.85
C SER A 509 16.55 36.01 6.51
N TRP A 510 15.57 35.49 7.25
CA TRP A 510 14.59 36.30 7.97
C TRP A 510 14.45 35.94 9.46
N LEU A 511 14.80 34.71 9.87
CA LEU A 511 14.77 34.29 11.28
C LEU A 511 15.71 35.12 12.16
N HIS A 512 16.83 35.61 11.61
CA HIS A 512 17.80 36.43 12.34
C HIS A 512 17.22 37.74 12.90
N GLN A 513 16.03 38.16 12.45
CA GLN A 513 15.34 39.37 12.89
C GLN A 513 14.54 39.16 14.19
N TYR A 514 14.41 37.91 14.66
CA TYR A 514 13.56 37.52 15.77
C TYR A 514 14.35 36.82 16.86
N ARG A 515 13.88 36.91 18.12
CA ARG A 515 14.41 36.13 19.24
C ARG A 515 13.89 34.70 19.11
N CYS A 516 14.69 33.85 18.48
CA CYS A 516 14.32 32.47 18.17
C CYS A 516 14.86 31.48 19.21
N PHE A 517 14.07 30.46 19.53
CA PHE A 517 14.54 29.22 20.15
C PHE A 517 14.28 28.05 19.19
N LEU A 518 15.33 27.56 18.54
CA LEU A 518 15.24 26.46 17.58
C LEU A 518 16.01 25.27 18.15
N HIS A 519 15.28 24.22 18.52
CA HIS A 519 15.87 22.97 18.99
C HIS A 519 15.66 21.88 17.94
N ILE A 520 16.75 21.56 17.23
CA ILE A 520 16.72 20.67 16.06
C ILE A 520 17.81 19.59 16.16
N PRO A 521 17.67 18.63 17.09
CA PRO A 521 18.65 17.55 17.23
C PRO A 521 18.68 16.68 15.95
N PRO A 522 19.83 16.11 15.57
CA PRO A 522 19.88 15.11 14.51
C PRO A 522 19.00 13.91 14.87
N MET A 523 18.48 13.22 13.86
CA MET A 523 17.80 11.94 14.12
C MET A 523 18.77 10.90 14.66
N GLY A 524 18.31 10.11 15.63
CA GLY A 524 19.08 9.07 16.32
C GLY A 524 18.18 8.17 17.16
N GLU A 525 18.77 7.58 18.21
CA GLU A 525 18.11 6.72 19.21
C GLU A 525 16.79 7.32 19.75
N PRO A 526 15.87 6.48 20.27
CA PRO A 526 14.62 6.94 20.88
C PRO A 526 14.83 8.07 21.88
N PHE A 527 13.89 9.02 21.93
CA PHE A 527 13.95 10.09 22.91
C PHE A 527 13.67 9.54 24.31
N ILE A 528 14.72 9.38 25.10
CA ILE A 528 14.62 9.00 26.51
C ILE A 528 14.56 10.28 27.35
N LYS A 529 13.54 10.38 28.21
CA LYS A 529 13.33 11.53 29.10
C LYS A 529 14.60 11.87 29.89
N GLY A 530 15.03 13.13 29.81
CA GLY A 530 16.18 13.65 30.57
C GLY A 530 17.57 13.19 30.10
N LYS A 531 17.69 12.47 28.98
CA LYS A 531 18.98 12.04 28.42
C LYS A 531 19.33 12.77 27.12
N GLY A 532 20.62 13.05 26.95
CA GLY A 532 21.18 13.56 25.70
C GLY A 532 20.64 14.93 25.30
N GLN A 533 20.07 15.01 24.10
CA GLN A 533 19.52 16.25 23.53
C GLN A 533 18.00 16.35 23.71
N ALA A 534 17.34 15.38 24.35
CA ALA A 534 15.88 15.38 24.48
C ALA A 534 15.38 16.51 25.41
N LEU A 535 14.43 17.30 24.93
CA LEU A 535 13.59 18.13 25.79
C LEU A 535 12.46 17.27 26.36
N ASP A 536 12.17 17.43 27.65
CA ASP A 536 10.98 16.83 28.28
C ASP A 536 9.75 17.76 28.17
N THR A 537 8.58 17.25 28.56
CA THR A 537 7.33 18.01 28.51
C THR A 537 7.40 19.33 29.28
N ASP A 538 8.01 19.36 30.47
CA ASP A 538 8.14 20.58 31.26
C ASP A 538 8.91 21.67 30.49
N ALA A 539 10.00 21.28 29.82
CA ALA A 539 10.75 22.19 28.97
C ALA A 539 9.93 22.68 27.78
N VAL A 540 9.28 21.78 27.04
CA VAL A 540 8.58 22.18 25.80
C VAL A 540 7.31 22.99 26.08
N VAL A 541 6.52 22.59 27.08
CA VAL A 541 5.36 23.35 27.57
C VAL A 541 5.83 24.71 28.11
N GLY A 542 6.88 24.73 28.92
CA GLY A 542 7.44 25.95 29.48
C GLY A 542 7.99 26.91 28.43
N LEU A 543 8.63 26.41 27.38
CA LEU A 543 9.10 27.19 26.23
C LEU A 543 7.92 27.75 25.44
N SER A 544 6.90 26.93 25.19
CA SER A 544 5.72 27.33 24.44
C SER A 544 4.98 28.47 25.13
N ARG A 545 4.82 28.42 26.46
CA ARG A 545 4.22 29.51 27.26
C ARG A 545 5.01 30.82 27.23
N ARG A 546 6.30 30.78 26.89
CA ARG A 546 7.18 31.95 26.75
C ARG A 546 7.30 32.45 25.32
N SER A 547 6.67 31.74 24.38
CA SER A 547 6.79 31.99 22.95
C SER A 547 5.56 32.67 22.40
N LYS A 548 5.76 33.64 21.50
CA LYS A 548 4.67 34.26 20.74
C LYS A 548 4.12 33.27 19.72
N ILE A 549 5.02 32.66 18.93
CA ILE A 549 4.69 31.72 17.86
C ILE A 549 5.45 30.40 18.05
N LEU A 550 4.71 29.29 17.95
CA LEU A 550 5.24 27.95 17.73
C LEU A 550 5.19 27.63 16.24
N LEU A 551 6.35 27.39 15.63
CA LEU A 551 6.46 26.93 14.25
C LEU A 551 6.23 25.42 14.19
N ASN A 552 5.38 24.99 13.25
CA ASN A 552 5.23 23.60 12.86
C ASN A 552 5.64 23.42 11.40
N VAL A 553 6.79 22.76 11.21
CA VAL A 553 7.31 22.38 9.89
C VAL A 553 7.27 20.86 9.83
N HIS A 554 6.52 20.33 8.88
CA HIS A 554 6.27 18.91 8.79
C HIS A 554 7.57 18.16 8.52
N ARG A 555 7.63 16.91 8.99
CA ARG A 555 8.77 16.04 8.71
C ARG A 555 8.80 15.69 7.22
N ASP A 556 7.63 15.38 6.66
CA ASP A 556 7.48 14.84 5.30
C ASP A 556 6.56 15.75 4.47
N GLU A 557 6.35 15.43 3.19
CA GLU A 557 5.52 16.25 2.29
C GLU A 557 4.02 16.14 2.58
N LEU A 558 3.62 15.13 3.36
CA LEU A 558 2.23 14.85 3.60
C LEU A 558 1.64 15.87 4.59
N PRO A 559 0.43 16.40 4.31
CA PRO A 559 -0.22 17.38 5.16
C PRO A 559 -0.80 16.73 6.44
N TYR A 560 0.01 16.07 7.26
CA TYR A 560 -0.43 15.45 8.52
C TYR A 560 -0.70 16.49 9.61
N PHE A 561 -1.78 16.32 10.38
CA PHE A 561 -2.07 17.15 11.55
C PHE A 561 -1.32 16.63 12.78
N GLU A 562 -0.22 17.28 13.17
CA GLU A 562 0.61 16.89 14.31
C GLU A 562 -0.04 17.24 15.66
N TRP A 563 -0.91 16.36 16.19
CA TRP A 563 -1.59 16.54 17.49
C TRP A 563 -0.65 16.98 18.61
N HIS A 564 0.47 16.29 18.78
CA HIS A 564 1.43 16.59 19.84
C HIS A 564 1.97 18.03 19.75
N ARG A 565 2.36 18.50 18.56
CA ARG A 565 2.94 19.83 18.42
C ARG A 565 1.87 20.93 18.34
N ILE A 566 0.85 20.74 17.50
CA ILE A 566 -0.18 21.75 17.27
C ILE A 566 -1.01 21.91 18.54
N VAL A 567 -1.48 20.82 19.14
CA VAL A 567 -2.41 20.88 20.28
C VAL A 567 -1.68 20.97 21.61
N PHE A 568 -0.83 20.00 21.95
CA PHE A 568 -0.24 19.96 23.30
C PHE A 568 0.77 21.08 23.53
N HIS A 569 1.68 21.30 22.58
CA HIS A 569 2.69 22.36 22.69
C HIS A 569 2.15 23.73 22.31
N GLY A 570 1.22 23.81 21.36
CA GLY A 570 0.71 25.06 20.81
C GLY A 570 -0.56 25.55 21.48
N LEU A 571 -1.70 25.05 20.99
CA LEU A 571 -3.03 25.52 21.34
C LEU A 571 -3.28 25.45 22.85
N TRP A 572 -2.91 24.35 23.51
CA TRP A 572 -3.06 24.18 24.96
C TRP A 572 -2.29 25.23 25.74
N GLN A 573 -1.12 25.64 25.26
CA GLN A 573 -0.31 26.67 25.91
C GLN A 573 -0.73 28.09 25.55
N ASN A 574 -1.86 28.24 24.84
CA ASN A 574 -2.38 29.49 24.31
C ASN A 574 -1.32 30.25 23.49
N THR A 575 -0.51 29.49 22.75
CA THR A 575 0.57 29.97 21.90
C THR A 575 0.12 29.92 20.46
N LEU A 576 0.41 30.96 19.67
CA LEU A 576 0.01 30.98 18.27
C LEU A 576 0.77 29.88 17.52
N VAL A 577 0.05 28.97 16.89
CA VAL A 577 0.66 27.96 16.01
C VAL A 577 0.64 28.48 14.58
N VAL A 578 1.81 28.46 13.94
CA VAL A 578 1.96 28.70 12.50
C VAL A 578 2.51 27.42 11.88
N THR A 579 1.74 26.81 10.98
CA THR A 579 2.00 25.51 10.38
C THR A 579 1.91 25.57 8.86
N GLU A 580 2.59 24.66 8.18
CA GLU A 580 2.23 24.30 6.81
C GLU A 580 0.76 23.82 6.74
N PRO A 581 0.09 23.91 5.58
CA PRO A 581 -1.23 23.32 5.40
C PRO A 581 -1.24 21.85 5.82
N CYS A 582 -2.24 21.47 6.61
CA CYS A 582 -2.46 20.11 7.09
C CYS A 582 -3.90 19.68 6.79
N HIS A 583 -4.18 18.38 6.92
CA HIS A 583 -5.50 17.80 6.73
C HIS A 583 -6.51 18.39 7.70
N ASP A 584 -7.75 18.53 7.23
CA ASP A 584 -8.85 19.05 8.02
C ASP A 584 -9.10 18.17 9.25
N VAL A 585 -9.23 18.85 10.39
CA VAL A 585 -9.64 18.25 11.67
C VAL A 585 -10.98 18.87 12.06
N PRO A 586 -12.06 18.07 12.12
CA PRO A 586 -13.36 18.60 12.50
C PRO A 586 -13.32 19.29 13.87
N GLY A 587 -13.70 20.56 13.93
CA GLY A 587 -13.64 21.39 15.13
C GLY A 587 -12.38 22.27 15.27
N LEU A 588 -11.38 22.11 14.40
CA LEU A 588 -10.20 22.98 14.32
C LEU A 588 -9.98 23.47 12.88
N GLU A 589 -10.53 24.65 12.61
CA GLU A 589 -10.41 25.34 11.32
C GLU A 589 -9.07 26.10 11.17
N PRO A 590 -8.34 25.89 10.04
CA PRO A 590 -7.20 26.71 9.65
C PRO A 590 -7.55 28.20 9.54
N ASN A 591 -6.63 29.07 9.94
CA ASN A 591 -6.74 30.53 10.03
C ASN A 591 -7.83 31.06 10.98
N VAL A 592 -8.56 30.17 11.66
CA VAL A 592 -9.46 30.51 12.77
C VAL A 592 -8.83 30.13 14.10
N HIS A 593 -8.29 28.92 14.21
CA HIS A 593 -7.75 28.36 15.46
C HIS A 593 -6.22 28.24 15.48
N PHE A 594 -5.60 28.14 14.31
CA PHE A 594 -4.16 28.14 14.07
C PHE A 594 -3.90 28.75 12.69
N ILE A 595 -2.69 29.21 12.38
CA ILE A 595 -2.38 29.76 11.05
C ILE A 595 -1.83 28.64 10.16
N ALA A 596 -2.48 28.41 9.01
CA ALA A 596 -1.96 27.53 7.97
C ALA A 596 -1.40 28.37 6.81
N CYS A 597 -0.13 28.18 6.48
CA CYS A 597 0.58 28.98 5.49
C CYS A 597 1.67 28.15 4.79
N PRO A 598 1.79 28.16 3.45
CA PRO A 598 2.88 27.50 2.75
C PRO A 598 4.27 27.97 3.21
N LEU A 599 5.28 27.08 3.20
CA LEU A 599 6.64 27.40 3.69
C LEU A 599 7.24 28.64 3.02
N GLY A 600 7.04 28.81 1.71
CA GLY A 600 7.56 29.96 0.95
C GLY A 600 6.96 31.30 1.36
N GLU A 601 5.78 31.31 1.97
CA GLU A 601 5.06 32.52 2.41
C GLU A 601 5.20 32.77 3.92
N MET A 602 5.68 31.76 4.67
CA MET A 602 5.71 31.78 6.13
C MET A 602 6.47 32.98 6.70
N GLY A 603 7.60 33.37 6.10
CA GLY A 603 8.38 34.54 6.53
C GLY A 603 7.60 35.86 6.41
N ASN A 604 6.85 36.06 5.33
CA ASN A 604 6.00 37.25 5.15
C ASN A 604 4.82 37.25 6.12
N LYS A 605 4.20 36.08 6.34
CA LYS A 605 3.12 35.93 7.30
C LYS A 605 3.57 36.23 8.72
N ILE A 606 4.72 35.70 9.16
CA ILE A 606 5.30 35.98 10.48
C ILE A 606 5.61 37.48 10.65
N ARG A 607 6.21 38.11 9.63
CA ARG A 607 6.47 39.55 9.65
C ARG A 607 5.20 40.34 9.89
N TRP A 608 4.15 40.04 9.12
CA TRP A 608 2.85 40.69 9.29
C TRP A 608 2.27 40.46 10.70
N LEU A 609 2.24 39.20 11.17
CA LEU A 609 1.70 38.81 12.49
C LEU A 609 2.41 39.49 13.68
N LEU A 610 3.70 39.78 13.57
CA LEU A 610 4.49 40.32 14.69
C LEU A 610 4.81 41.82 14.59
N GLN A 611 4.76 42.42 13.40
CA GLN A 611 5.23 43.79 13.17
C GLN A 611 4.13 44.78 12.77
N THR A 612 2.92 44.33 12.45
CA THR A 612 1.79 45.22 12.12
C THR A 612 0.72 45.17 13.21
N PRO A 613 0.04 46.30 13.53
CA PRO A 613 -1.05 46.30 14.50
C PRO A 613 -2.17 45.30 14.15
N GLU A 614 -2.53 45.21 12.86
CA GLU A 614 -3.56 44.31 12.37
C GLU A 614 -3.14 42.84 12.51
N GLY A 615 -1.89 42.53 12.17
CA GLY A 615 -1.36 41.18 12.30
C GLY A 615 -1.20 40.73 13.75
N VAL A 616 -0.83 41.63 14.66
CA VAL A 616 -0.77 41.33 16.10
C VAL A 616 -2.17 41.08 16.66
N ALA A 617 -3.17 41.88 16.26
CA ALA A 617 -4.56 41.65 16.64
C ALA A 617 -5.08 40.30 16.12
N GLU A 618 -4.72 39.93 14.89
CA GLU A 618 -5.06 38.62 14.33
C GLU A 618 -4.37 37.46 15.06
N ALA A 619 -3.08 37.62 15.38
CA ALA A 619 -2.32 36.64 16.15
C ALA A 619 -2.95 36.38 17.53
N GLU A 620 -3.37 37.43 18.23
CA GLU A 620 -4.10 37.36 19.49
C GLU A 620 -5.45 36.66 19.33
N ARG A 621 -6.23 37.05 18.33
CA ARG A 621 -7.54 36.44 18.04
C ARG A 621 -7.42 34.95 17.78
N VAL A 622 -6.50 34.53 16.91
CA VAL A 622 -6.36 33.13 16.49
C VAL A 622 -5.85 32.25 17.63
N ARG A 623 -4.83 32.67 18.39
CA ARG A 623 -4.31 31.85 19.51
C ARG A 623 -5.38 31.63 20.58
N GLN A 624 -6.17 32.67 20.89
CA GLN A 624 -7.23 32.60 21.89
C GLN A 624 -8.38 31.71 21.41
N ALA A 625 -8.78 31.86 20.14
CA ALA A 625 -9.79 31.00 19.53
C ALA A 625 -9.37 29.52 19.56
N GLY A 626 -8.12 29.22 19.18
CA GLY A 626 -7.59 27.87 19.22
C GLY A 626 -7.55 27.26 20.63
N TYR A 627 -7.08 28.02 21.62
CA TYR A 627 -7.09 27.60 23.03
C TYR A 627 -8.51 27.32 23.55
N LEU A 628 -9.49 28.16 23.19
CA LEU A 628 -10.89 27.95 23.58
C LEU A 628 -11.52 26.75 22.86
N ALA A 629 -11.21 26.55 21.59
CA ALA A 629 -11.74 25.45 20.80
C ALA A 629 -11.36 24.09 21.39
N ILE A 630 -10.07 23.88 21.72
CA ILE A 630 -9.63 22.61 22.34
C ILE A 630 -10.29 22.36 23.70
N ARG A 631 -10.48 23.40 24.52
CA ARG A 631 -11.13 23.27 25.84
C ARG A 631 -12.61 22.96 25.76
N LYS A 632 -13.27 23.37 24.67
CA LYS A 632 -14.72 23.21 24.49
C LYS A 632 -15.08 21.96 23.70
N ALA A 633 -14.38 21.71 22.60
CA ALA A 633 -14.75 20.66 21.65
C ALA A 633 -13.98 19.35 21.85
N PHE A 634 -12.87 19.37 22.60
CA PHE A 634 -11.96 18.23 22.71
C PHE A 634 -11.63 17.87 24.16
N GLN A 635 -12.63 17.81 25.03
CA GLN A 635 -12.45 17.40 26.43
C GLN A 635 -12.21 15.89 26.51
N LEU A 636 -10.97 15.48 26.83
CA LEU A 636 -10.56 14.09 26.72
C LEU A 636 -11.34 13.17 27.66
N ASP A 637 -11.62 13.60 28.89
CA ASP A 637 -12.43 12.87 29.87
C ASP A 637 -13.84 12.57 29.33
N GLN A 638 -14.48 13.53 28.66
CA GLN A 638 -15.77 13.30 28.01
C GLN A 638 -15.70 12.36 26.81
N LEU A 639 -14.58 12.38 26.08
CA LEU A 639 -14.36 11.51 24.93
C LEU A 639 -14.15 10.06 25.38
N VAL A 640 -13.29 9.81 26.38
CA VAL A 640 -12.97 8.46 26.82
C VAL A 640 -14.09 7.77 27.61
N MET A 641 -14.98 8.50 28.29
CA MET A 641 -16.20 7.91 28.94
C MET A 641 -17.03 7.07 27.97
N ARG A 642 -16.99 7.41 26.68
CA ARG A 642 -17.85 6.83 25.65
C ARG A 642 -17.24 5.60 24.99
N LEU A 643 -15.99 5.27 25.34
CA LEU A 643 -15.19 4.24 24.67
C LEU A 643 -15.09 2.95 25.49
N ILE A 644 -15.44 2.97 26.78
CA ILE A 644 -15.19 1.89 27.75
C ILE A 644 -16.47 1.26 28.31
#